data_AF-A0A7X3Z684-F1
#
_entry.id   AF-A0A7X3Z684-F1
#
_cell.length_a   1.000
_cell.length_b   1.000
_cell.length_c   1.000
_cell.angle_alpha   90.00
_cell.angle_beta   90.00
_cell.angle_gamma   90.00
#
_symmetry.space_group_name_H-M   'P 1'
#
loop_
_entity.id
_entity.type
_entity.pdbx_description
1 polymer ?
#
loop_
_entity_poly.entity_id
_entity_poly.type
_entity_poly.pdbx_seq_one_letter_code
_entity_poly.pdbx_strand_id
1 'polypeptide(L)'
;MAREVDGVADPHRNRGDDGKYELLPTLPYYGEAFRDGRHIIPGTGDPQDDDKTRWGGVTNPTVHIALNQIRLVVNELIERHGRPHSVAIELGRDLPLGPQKRRELERQQKEGQERNEEHNQKLRELGQAPSPANRLRLFLWEQLDKDPTGRCCPFSGRRIGIADLFSPEVEVEHLIPFSRSLDDSRANKVVCTREANRFKRNRTPHEAFGDSPEGYQWHEIFERSGNLPHSKQWRFKPDAMEIWQMGEDAEFTSRHLNDTRYIGRLTREYLECICHIDRIDVVTGRLTALLRRHWQLPRKNRDDHRHHAVDAIVVGMTNRSLLQRMATAAKRIEGMEGSLAESLGPVFSTRGSSGNAGAPWRGFEDDVRETVAGIAVSHKPKRKTLGGERAAGKDRTDGQLHNDTAYGIVRGPDDSGLCEVVRRKPVADIRNLSHVDSIRDSRLRKQFRAAFESTSESETERDAGAKAIQELAKSKRIRRLRCIERLKVIPIEDDSGKQYKAYKGDSNWGMEIYEYPAGHARAGKWQGQLISRFDANQREFKPGETFRPHPAARLVMRLQINDCVEMCHRRDGQGKNLYRLQKVSSGVLVFAEIHEANVARRDGSRTDPYSYTRISPGNLQSREARKVHISPSGRTSYENRSRRGAGRQTR
;
A
#
# COMPACT_ATOMS: atom_id res chain seq x y z
N MET A 1 -45.19 33.45 -9.75
CA MET A 1 -44.04 33.81 -10.61
C MET A 1 -42.78 33.71 -9.78
N ALA A 2 -42.18 32.52 -9.75
CA ALA A 2 -40.93 32.26 -9.07
C ALA A 2 -39.79 32.60 -10.03
N ARG A 3 -38.86 33.45 -9.59
CA ARG A 3 -37.64 33.76 -10.34
C ARG A 3 -36.74 32.53 -10.32
N GLU A 4 -36.51 31.97 -11.50
CA GLU A 4 -35.40 31.04 -11.78
C GLU A 4 -34.11 31.75 -11.40
N VAL A 5 -33.37 31.16 -10.46
CA VAL A 5 -31.99 31.53 -10.20
C VAL A 5 -31.17 30.70 -11.18
N ASP A 6 -30.67 31.37 -12.21
CA ASP A 6 -29.76 30.80 -13.20
C ASP A 6 -28.61 30.08 -12.50
N GLY A 7 -28.58 28.76 -12.68
CA GLY A 7 -27.49 27.91 -12.24
C GLY A 7 -26.21 28.30 -12.97
N VAL A 8 -25.16 28.58 -12.21
CA VAL A 8 -23.79 28.72 -12.71
C VAL A 8 -23.49 27.53 -13.63
N ALA A 9 -23.23 27.83 -14.91
CA ALA A 9 -22.96 26.83 -15.92
C ALA A 9 -21.70 26.04 -15.53
N ASP A 10 -21.89 24.77 -15.20
CA ASP A 10 -20.79 23.85 -14.98
C ASP A 10 -20.25 23.36 -16.35
N PRO A 11 -18.96 23.62 -16.68
CA PRO A 11 -18.33 23.17 -17.91
C PRO A 11 -18.03 21.65 -17.97
N HIS A 12 -18.38 20.86 -16.94
CA HIS A 12 -18.05 19.43 -16.80
C HIS A 12 -18.87 18.42 -17.64
N ARG A 13 -19.65 18.84 -18.64
CA ARG A 13 -20.52 17.90 -19.38
C ARG A 13 -19.82 17.40 -20.66
N ASN A 14 -19.65 16.08 -20.78
CA ASN A 14 -19.58 15.40 -22.08
C ASN A 14 -20.91 15.67 -22.80
N ARG A 15 -21.00 16.85 -23.40
CA ARG A 15 -22.09 17.23 -24.28
C ARG A 15 -21.72 16.69 -25.65
N GLY A 16 -22.60 15.86 -26.23
CA GLY A 16 -22.56 15.65 -27.68
C GLY A 16 -22.72 17.00 -28.41
N ASP A 17 -22.56 17.00 -29.73
CA ASP A 17 -22.77 18.21 -30.56
C ASP A 17 -24.19 18.82 -30.37
N ASP A 18 -25.12 18.07 -29.78
CA ASP A 18 -26.49 18.46 -29.44
C ASP A 18 -26.70 18.98 -28.00
N GLY A 19 -25.64 19.06 -27.19
CA GLY A 19 -25.73 19.56 -25.81
C GLY A 19 -26.18 18.53 -24.76
N LYS A 20 -26.48 17.28 -25.14
CA LYS A 20 -26.97 16.25 -24.20
C LYS A 20 -25.84 15.48 -23.54
N TYR A 21 -26.06 15.11 -22.27
CA TYR A 21 -25.14 14.29 -21.48
C TYR A 21 -25.14 12.86 -22.02
N GLU A 22 -24.11 12.52 -22.80
CA GLU A 22 -23.95 11.18 -23.36
C GLU A 22 -22.93 10.37 -22.56
N LEU A 23 -23.36 9.17 -22.18
CA LEU A 23 -22.60 8.27 -21.35
C LEU A 23 -21.90 7.25 -22.25
N LEU A 24 -20.59 7.11 -22.07
CA LEU A 24 -19.76 6.23 -22.88
C LEU A 24 -20.05 4.75 -22.56
N PRO A 25 -19.89 3.85 -23.55
CA PRO A 25 -20.08 2.41 -23.33
C PRO A 25 -18.99 1.81 -22.42
N THR A 26 -17.80 2.40 -22.39
CA THR A 26 -16.67 1.97 -21.56
C THR A 26 -15.81 3.17 -21.16
N LEU A 27 -14.96 3.03 -20.13
CA LEU A 27 -14.00 4.06 -19.76
C LEU A 27 -12.88 4.20 -20.82
N PRO A 28 -12.68 5.40 -21.40
CA PRO A 28 -11.57 5.68 -22.31
C PRO A 28 -10.25 5.77 -21.55
N TYR A 29 -9.13 6.06 -22.21
CA TYR A 29 -7.92 6.45 -21.46
C TYR A 29 -8.23 7.70 -20.62
N TYR A 30 -7.77 7.76 -19.37
CA TYR A 30 -8.14 8.87 -18.49
C TYR A 30 -7.66 10.23 -19.04
N GLY A 31 -6.58 10.26 -19.85
CA GLY A 31 -6.12 11.49 -20.49
C GLY A 31 -7.09 12.01 -21.54
N GLU A 32 -7.80 11.11 -22.23
CA GLU A 32 -8.89 11.49 -23.15
C GLU A 32 -10.10 12.02 -22.36
N ALA A 33 -10.45 11.39 -21.24
CA ALA A 33 -11.52 11.85 -20.36
C ALA A 33 -11.25 13.25 -19.77
N PHE A 34 -9.97 13.58 -19.50
CA PHE A 34 -9.55 14.88 -18.97
C PHE A 34 -8.87 15.77 -20.02
N ARG A 35 -9.30 15.68 -21.28
CA ARG A 35 -8.72 16.43 -22.42
C ARG A 35 -8.76 17.96 -22.27
N ASP A 36 -9.54 18.47 -21.33
CA ASP A 36 -9.62 19.90 -20.99
C ASP A 36 -8.38 20.44 -20.26
N GLY A 37 -7.42 19.56 -19.91
CA GLY A 37 -6.15 19.95 -19.32
C GLY A 37 -6.21 20.31 -17.82
N ARG A 38 -7.36 20.18 -17.15
CA ARG A 38 -7.49 20.55 -15.72
C ARG A 38 -6.75 19.61 -14.78
N HIS A 39 -6.55 18.36 -15.18
CA HIS A 39 -5.96 17.32 -14.35
C HIS A 39 -4.70 16.69 -14.94
N ILE A 40 -4.40 16.97 -16.20
CA ILE A 40 -3.31 16.34 -16.93
C ILE A 40 -2.42 17.40 -17.55
N ILE A 41 -1.13 17.08 -17.69
CA ILE A 41 -0.28 17.78 -18.64
C ILE A 41 -0.71 17.30 -20.02
N PRO A 42 -1.13 18.21 -20.93
CA PRO A 42 -1.55 17.83 -22.27
C PRO A 42 -0.44 17.12 -23.07
N GLY A 43 -0.83 16.17 -23.90
CA GLY A 43 0.06 15.46 -24.81
C GLY A 43 0.23 16.17 -26.17
N THR A 44 0.73 15.42 -27.15
CA THR A 44 1.00 15.91 -28.52
C THR A 44 -0.25 16.13 -29.36
N GLY A 45 -1.34 15.39 -29.06
CA GLY A 45 -2.56 15.34 -29.87
C GLY A 45 -2.45 14.48 -31.15
N ASP A 46 -1.28 13.93 -31.47
CA ASP A 46 -1.06 13.14 -32.70
C ASP A 46 -1.79 11.79 -32.63
N PRO A 47 -2.69 11.46 -33.58
CA PRO A 47 -3.36 10.16 -33.63
C PRO A 47 -2.43 8.95 -33.80
N GLN A 48 -1.20 9.15 -34.30
CA GLN A 48 -0.19 8.09 -34.46
C GLN A 48 0.55 7.77 -33.15
N ASP A 49 0.46 8.65 -32.16
CA ASP A 49 1.09 8.46 -30.86
C ASP A 49 0.27 7.51 -29.96
N ASP A 50 0.97 6.82 -29.04
CA ASP A 50 0.31 6.02 -28.02
C ASP A 50 -0.57 6.88 -27.09
N ASP A 51 -1.60 6.30 -26.48
CA ASP A 51 -2.57 7.00 -25.61
C ASP A 51 -1.93 8.01 -24.65
N LYS A 52 -0.81 7.65 -24.02
CA LYS A 52 -0.14 8.51 -23.04
C LYS A 52 0.57 9.68 -23.72
N THR A 53 1.24 9.45 -24.84
CA THR A 53 1.95 10.51 -25.57
C THR A 53 0.97 11.46 -26.24
N ARG A 54 -0.10 10.91 -26.84
CA ARG A 54 -1.17 11.66 -27.51
C ARG A 54 -1.95 12.54 -26.54
N TRP A 55 -2.51 11.95 -25.48
CA TRP A 55 -3.43 12.67 -24.59
C TRP A 55 -2.74 13.29 -23.38
N GLY A 56 -1.54 12.82 -23.04
CA GLY A 56 -0.81 13.27 -21.87
C GLY A 56 -1.20 12.51 -20.59
N GLY A 57 -0.97 13.13 -19.43
CA GLY A 57 -1.28 12.45 -18.17
C GLY A 57 -1.05 13.24 -16.90
N VAL A 58 -1.55 12.68 -15.80
CA VAL A 58 -1.31 13.18 -14.44
C VAL A 58 0.18 13.09 -14.10
N THR A 59 0.70 14.09 -13.39
CA THR A 59 2.11 14.14 -12.96
C THR A 59 2.45 13.02 -11.97
N ASN A 60 1.50 12.63 -11.12
CA ASN A 60 1.71 11.61 -10.12
C ASN A 60 1.61 10.20 -10.75
N PRO A 61 2.71 9.42 -10.80
CA PRO A 61 2.73 8.13 -11.47
C PRO A 61 1.83 7.09 -10.79
N THR A 62 1.54 7.24 -9.50
CA THR A 62 0.61 6.31 -8.84
C THR A 62 -0.83 6.60 -9.25
N VAL A 63 -1.23 7.86 -9.34
CA VAL A 63 -2.56 8.24 -9.83
C VAL A 63 -2.77 7.69 -11.24
N HIS A 64 -1.76 7.85 -12.11
CA HIS A 64 -1.75 7.27 -13.46
C HIS A 64 -1.97 5.75 -13.43
N ILE A 65 -1.26 5.03 -12.56
CA ILE A 65 -1.43 3.57 -12.44
C ILE A 65 -2.83 3.24 -11.92
N ALA A 66 -3.31 3.94 -10.89
CA ALA A 66 -4.61 3.69 -10.26
C ALA A 66 -5.77 3.87 -11.25
N LEU A 67 -5.85 5.00 -11.93
CA LEU A 67 -6.90 5.27 -12.93
C LEU A 67 -6.89 4.23 -14.06
N ASN A 68 -5.71 3.82 -14.53
CA ASN A 68 -5.61 2.77 -15.54
C ASN A 68 -6.02 1.39 -15.00
N GLN A 69 -5.74 1.05 -13.74
CA GLN A 69 -6.25 -0.21 -13.18
C GLN A 69 -7.77 -0.18 -13.00
N ILE A 70 -8.33 0.97 -12.59
CA ILE A 70 -9.78 1.18 -12.52
C ILE A 70 -10.40 0.98 -13.91
N ARG A 71 -9.84 1.60 -14.95
CA ARG A 71 -10.26 1.42 -16.36
C ARG A 71 -10.35 -0.07 -16.72
N LEU A 72 -9.30 -0.84 -16.46
CA LEU A 72 -9.24 -2.27 -16.80
C LEU A 72 -10.31 -3.09 -16.06
N VAL A 73 -10.44 -2.87 -14.74
CA VAL A 73 -11.41 -3.61 -13.92
C VAL A 73 -12.85 -3.25 -14.32
N VAL A 74 -13.15 -1.95 -14.43
CA VAL A 74 -14.51 -1.47 -14.75
C VAL A 74 -14.92 -1.89 -16.16
N ASN A 75 -14.05 -1.75 -17.16
CA ASN A 75 -14.39 -2.13 -18.54
C ASN A 75 -14.65 -3.63 -18.66
N GLU A 76 -13.86 -4.47 -17.97
CA GLU A 76 -14.11 -5.91 -17.94
C GLU A 76 -15.41 -6.26 -17.19
N LEU A 77 -15.77 -5.52 -16.14
CA LEU A 77 -17.07 -5.71 -15.47
C LEU A 77 -18.23 -5.29 -16.38
N ILE A 78 -18.10 -4.19 -17.11
CA ILE A 78 -19.10 -3.72 -18.08
C ILE A 78 -19.30 -4.74 -19.20
N GLU A 79 -18.22 -5.28 -19.75
CA GLU A 79 -18.28 -6.32 -20.79
C GLU A 79 -19.08 -7.54 -20.32
N ARG A 80 -19.00 -7.89 -19.04
CA ARG A 80 -19.62 -9.11 -18.49
C ARG A 80 -21.04 -8.92 -17.99
N HIS A 81 -21.31 -7.79 -17.35
CA HIS A 81 -22.54 -7.57 -16.59
C HIS A 81 -23.38 -6.43 -17.16
N GLY A 82 -22.89 -5.79 -18.24
CA GLY A 82 -23.45 -4.55 -18.74
C GLY A 82 -23.06 -3.36 -17.85
N ARG A 83 -23.57 -2.22 -18.24
CA ARG A 83 -23.25 -0.95 -17.61
C ARG A 83 -23.84 -0.86 -16.19
N PRO A 84 -23.07 -0.38 -15.18
CA PRO A 84 -23.58 -0.27 -13.82
C PRO A 84 -24.72 0.75 -13.71
N HIS A 85 -25.74 0.42 -12.91
CA HIS A 85 -26.83 1.35 -12.58
C HIS A 85 -26.36 2.49 -11.66
N SER A 86 -25.48 2.17 -10.71
CA SER A 86 -24.85 3.08 -9.76
C SER A 86 -23.44 2.58 -9.43
N VAL A 87 -22.60 3.47 -8.93
CA VAL A 87 -21.23 3.15 -8.51
C VAL A 87 -20.99 3.71 -7.12
N ALA A 88 -20.46 2.91 -6.21
CA ALA A 88 -20.01 3.37 -4.90
C ALA A 88 -18.50 3.20 -4.79
N ILE A 89 -17.80 4.25 -4.38
CA ILE A 89 -16.34 4.24 -4.22
C ILE A 89 -15.96 4.56 -2.78
N GLU A 90 -15.10 3.74 -2.18
CA GLU A 90 -14.40 4.10 -0.96
C GLU A 90 -13.03 4.66 -1.29
N LEU A 91 -12.75 5.82 -0.72
CA LEU A 91 -11.46 6.45 -0.88
C LEU A 91 -10.47 5.85 0.10
N GLY A 92 -9.49 5.13 -0.44
CA GLY A 92 -8.32 4.69 0.31
C GLY A 92 -7.62 5.90 0.94
N ARG A 93 -7.40 5.84 2.25
CA ARG A 93 -6.42 6.70 2.90
C ARG A 93 -5.05 6.19 2.48
N ASP A 94 -4.38 7.03 1.71
CA ASP A 94 -2.95 7.07 1.36
C ASP A 94 -2.62 6.63 -0.08
N LEU A 95 -2.26 7.63 -0.90
CA LEU A 95 -1.32 7.44 -2.01
C LEU A 95 -0.04 6.86 -1.40
N PRO A 96 0.72 6.00 -2.11
CA PRO A 96 2.02 5.54 -1.66
C PRO A 96 2.89 6.75 -1.37
N LEU A 97 3.02 7.06 -0.08
CA LEU A 97 3.83 8.16 0.40
C LEU A 97 5.26 7.97 -0.10
N GLY A 98 5.88 9.05 -0.57
CA GLY A 98 7.30 9.04 -0.94
C GLY A 98 8.17 8.55 0.24
N PRO A 99 9.39 8.05 -0.01
CA PRO A 99 10.22 7.39 1.02
C PRO A 99 10.41 8.20 2.30
N GLN A 100 10.54 9.54 2.20
CA GLN A 100 10.69 10.44 3.35
C GLN A 100 9.42 10.53 4.19
N LYS A 101 8.25 10.76 3.57
CA LYS A 101 6.96 10.82 4.28
C LYS A 101 6.60 9.47 4.92
N ARG A 102 7.01 8.34 4.33
CA ARG A 102 6.85 7.01 4.92
C ARG A 102 7.64 6.86 6.22
N ARG A 103 8.91 7.28 6.24
CA ARG A 103 9.74 7.26 7.45
C ARG A 103 9.18 8.15 8.55
N GLU A 104 8.69 9.33 8.18
CA GLU A 104 8.08 10.25 9.14
C GLU A 104 6.78 9.68 9.73
N LEU A 105 5.94 9.03 8.91
CA LEU A 105 4.75 8.35 9.40
C LEU A 105 5.10 7.16 10.31
N GLU A 106 6.10 6.36 9.95
CA GLU A 106 6.61 5.27 10.79
C GLU A 106 7.12 5.79 12.14
N ARG A 107 7.83 6.92 12.14
CA ARG A 107 8.26 7.62 13.36
C ARG A 107 7.08 8.06 14.22
N GLN A 108 6.11 8.75 13.64
CA GLN A 108 4.90 9.21 14.35
C GLN A 108 4.07 8.04 14.90
N GLN A 109 3.96 6.93 14.17
CA GLN A 109 3.27 5.73 14.64
C GLN A 109 3.99 5.10 15.83
N LYS A 110 5.33 5.02 15.77
CA LYS A 110 6.16 4.52 16.86
C LYS A 110 6.01 5.38 18.11
N GLU A 111 6.14 6.71 17.98
CA GLU A 111 5.96 7.66 19.09
C GLU A 111 4.55 7.59 19.68
N GLY A 112 3.53 7.45 18.83
CA GLY A 112 2.15 7.25 19.27
C GLY A 112 1.94 5.94 20.02
N GLN A 113 2.64 4.87 19.64
CA GLN A 113 2.60 3.58 20.33
C GLN A 113 3.29 3.65 21.69
N GLU A 114 4.47 4.25 21.77
CA GLU A 114 5.21 4.48 23.02
C GLU A 114 4.37 5.29 24.01
N ARG A 115 3.80 6.41 23.56
CA ARG A 115 2.94 7.26 24.41
C ARG A 115 1.66 6.55 24.88
N ASN A 116 1.07 5.69 24.05
CA ASN A 116 -0.07 4.88 24.48
C ASN A 116 0.33 3.89 25.58
N GLU A 117 1.55 3.37 25.55
CA GLU A 117 2.05 2.44 26.57
C GLU A 117 2.34 3.16 27.89
N GLU A 118 2.94 4.35 27.84
CA GLU A 118 3.09 5.23 29.02
C GLU A 118 1.73 5.53 29.66
N HIS A 119 0.72 5.88 28.85
CA HIS A 119 -0.65 6.08 29.33
C HIS A 119 -1.27 4.80 29.90
N ASN A 120 -1.02 3.63 29.29
CA ASN A 120 -1.48 2.36 29.84
C ASN A 120 -0.87 2.08 31.21
N GLN A 121 0.42 2.34 31.39
CA GLN A 121 1.11 2.19 32.66
C GLN A 121 0.50 3.11 33.73
N LYS A 122 0.38 4.40 33.43
CA LYS A 122 -0.21 5.39 34.34
C LYS A 122 -1.66 5.06 34.71
N LEU A 123 -2.45 4.53 33.77
CA LEU A 123 -3.81 4.05 34.07
C LEU A 123 -3.80 2.88 35.05
N ARG A 124 -2.87 1.91 34.90
CA ARG A 124 -2.72 0.79 35.84
C ARG A 124 -2.34 1.28 37.24
N GLU A 125 -1.42 2.23 37.34
CA GLU A 125 -1.01 2.85 38.60
C GLU A 125 -2.18 3.56 39.30
N LEU A 126 -3.09 4.16 38.53
CA LEU A 126 -4.31 4.81 39.02
C LEU A 126 -5.46 3.83 39.28
N GLY A 127 -5.25 2.52 39.15
CA GLY A 127 -6.29 1.49 39.32
C GLY A 127 -7.36 1.51 38.22
N GLN A 128 -7.10 2.14 37.07
CA GLN A 128 -8.01 2.26 35.94
C GLN A 128 -7.69 1.26 34.83
N ALA A 129 -8.70 0.78 34.13
CA ALA A 129 -8.51 -0.13 33.00
C ALA A 129 -7.81 0.59 31.81
N PRO A 130 -6.81 -0.02 31.16
CA PRO A 130 -6.11 0.53 29.99
C PRO A 130 -6.97 0.45 28.72
N SER A 131 -8.06 1.21 28.70
CA SER A 131 -9.03 1.27 27.59
C SER A 131 -8.77 2.47 26.66
N PRO A 132 -9.22 2.42 25.39
CA PRO A 132 -9.14 3.57 24.49
C PRO A 132 -9.81 4.84 25.05
N ALA A 133 -10.92 4.69 25.80
CA ALA A 133 -11.64 5.78 26.41
C ALA A 133 -10.84 6.44 27.55
N ASN A 134 -10.26 5.63 28.44
CA ASN A 134 -9.45 6.13 29.56
C ASN A 134 -8.15 6.77 29.08
N ARG A 135 -7.52 6.21 28.05
CA ARG A 135 -6.37 6.86 27.39
C ARG A 135 -6.72 8.22 26.82
N LEU A 136 -7.89 8.35 26.19
CA LEU A 136 -8.36 9.62 25.66
C LEU A 136 -8.60 10.65 26.78
N ARG A 137 -9.25 10.26 27.88
CA ARG A 137 -9.45 11.14 29.05
C ARG A 137 -8.12 11.65 29.59
N LEU A 138 -7.15 10.76 29.82
CA LEU A 138 -5.82 11.12 30.30
C LEU A 138 -5.07 12.05 29.34
N PHE A 139 -5.10 11.74 28.03
CA PHE A 139 -4.51 12.59 27.00
C PHE A 139 -5.11 14.00 26.96
N LEU A 140 -6.44 14.11 27.06
CA LEU A 140 -7.13 15.40 27.03
C LEU A 140 -6.90 16.20 28.32
N TRP A 141 -6.83 15.53 29.47
CA TRP A 141 -6.53 16.15 30.76
C TRP A 141 -5.12 16.76 30.78
N GLU A 142 -4.12 16.04 30.26
CA GLU A 142 -2.75 16.55 30.12
C GLU A 142 -2.63 17.75 29.17
N GLN A 143 -3.63 17.98 28.32
CA GLN A 143 -3.69 19.14 27.41
C GLN A 143 -4.36 20.37 28.03
N LEU A 144 -5.05 20.24 29.17
CA LEU A 144 -5.68 21.39 29.82
C LEU A 144 -4.65 22.40 30.29
N ASP A 145 -3.55 21.91 30.84
CA ASP A 145 -2.41 22.71 31.27
C ASP A 145 -1.14 21.85 31.37
N LYS A 146 0.02 22.48 31.15
CA LYS A 146 1.34 21.85 31.37
C LYS A 146 1.54 21.53 32.84
N ASP A 147 1.13 22.44 33.74
CA ASP A 147 1.16 22.23 35.17
C ASP A 147 -0.06 21.40 35.62
N PRO A 148 0.12 20.21 36.23
CA PRO A 148 -0.97 19.43 36.81
C PRO A 148 -1.86 20.20 37.79
N THR A 149 -1.35 21.25 38.43
CA THR A 149 -2.12 22.07 39.38
C THR A 149 -3.08 23.04 38.70
N GLY A 150 -2.76 23.50 37.48
CA GLY A 150 -3.58 24.41 36.68
C GLY A 150 -4.68 23.74 35.85
N ARG A 151 -4.74 22.41 35.85
CA ARG A 151 -5.72 21.65 35.04
C ARG A 151 -7.14 21.83 35.55
N CYS A 152 -7.89 22.69 34.89
CA CYS A 152 -9.28 23.00 35.20
C CYS A 152 -10.18 22.84 33.97
N CYS A 153 -11.48 22.74 34.23
CA CYS A 153 -12.51 22.75 33.20
C CYS A 153 -12.40 24.05 32.38
N PRO A 154 -12.23 23.99 31.05
CA PRO A 154 -12.10 25.20 30.23
C PRO A 154 -13.31 26.14 30.35
N PHE A 155 -14.50 25.56 30.54
CA PHE A 155 -15.75 26.30 30.61
C PHE A 155 -16.05 26.81 32.03
N SER A 156 -16.03 25.94 33.04
CA SER A 156 -16.45 26.33 34.41
C SER A 156 -15.32 26.78 35.32
N GLY A 157 -14.04 26.64 34.92
CA GLY A 157 -12.88 26.96 35.78
C GLY A 157 -12.67 26.01 36.96
N ARG A 158 -13.58 25.06 37.22
CA ARG A 158 -13.45 24.06 38.29
C ARG A 158 -12.23 23.18 38.02
N ARG A 159 -11.34 23.05 39.01
CA ARG A 159 -10.17 22.17 38.93
C ARG A 159 -10.60 20.72 38.69
N ILE A 160 -9.89 20.03 37.79
CA ILE A 160 -10.11 18.60 37.50
C ILE A 160 -8.86 17.88 37.99
N GLY A 161 -8.93 17.25 39.17
CA GLY A 161 -7.87 16.38 39.65
C GLY A 161 -7.76 15.10 38.84
N ILE A 162 -6.62 14.41 38.93
CA ILE A 162 -6.45 13.10 38.28
C ILE A 162 -7.43 12.05 38.83
N ALA A 163 -7.83 12.17 40.11
CA ALA A 163 -8.84 11.32 40.72
C ALA A 163 -10.24 11.61 40.17
N ASP A 164 -10.58 12.87 39.95
CA ASP A 164 -11.89 13.30 39.46
C ASP A 164 -12.10 12.98 37.97
N LEU A 165 -11.02 12.87 37.20
CA LEU A 165 -11.04 12.64 35.75
C LEU A 165 -11.86 11.41 35.31
N PHE A 166 -11.88 10.38 36.16
CA PHE A 166 -12.58 9.13 35.88
C PHE A 166 -13.96 9.06 36.55
N SER A 167 -14.36 10.09 37.29
CA SER A 167 -15.67 10.19 37.92
C SER A 167 -16.78 10.54 36.91
N PRO A 168 -18.06 10.34 37.26
CA PRO A 168 -19.21 10.81 36.47
C PRO A 168 -19.36 12.34 36.41
N GLU A 169 -18.54 13.10 37.14
CA GLU A 169 -18.57 14.56 37.11
C GLU A 169 -17.81 15.17 35.93
N VAL A 170 -16.98 14.36 35.26
CA VAL A 170 -16.14 14.79 34.12
C VAL A 170 -16.54 14.04 32.86
N GLU A 171 -16.78 14.79 31.79
CA GLU A 171 -17.16 14.25 30.48
C GLU A 171 -16.19 14.72 29.39
N VAL A 172 -16.11 13.95 28.30
CA VAL A 172 -15.39 14.35 27.09
C VAL A 172 -16.38 15.05 26.18
N GLU A 173 -16.14 16.33 25.89
CA GLU A 173 -17.01 17.19 25.10
C GLU A 173 -16.40 17.60 23.77
N HIS A 174 -17.24 17.76 22.74
CA HIS A 174 -16.85 18.33 21.45
C HIS A 174 -16.94 19.86 21.47
N LEU A 175 -15.84 20.56 21.24
CA LEU A 175 -15.79 22.03 21.20
C LEU A 175 -16.77 22.57 20.15
N ILE A 176 -16.60 22.15 18.90
CA ILE A 176 -17.62 22.36 17.86
C ILE A 176 -18.53 21.13 17.84
N PRO A 177 -19.86 21.29 17.93
CA PRO A 177 -20.77 20.16 18.03
C PRO A 177 -20.58 19.15 16.89
N PHE A 178 -20.51 17.86 17.23
CA PHE A 178 -20.28 16.81 16.25
C PHE A 178 -21.43 16.74 15.22
N SER A 179 -22.68 16.92 15.63
CA SER A 179 -23.83 16.99 14.71
C SER A 179 -23.73 18.07 13.62
N ARG A 180 -22.91 19.11 13.84
CA ARG A 180 -22.70 20.23 12.91
C ARG A 180 -21.39 20.14 12.14
N SER A 181 -20.37 19.49 12.71
CA SER A 181 -19.01 19.44 12.12
C SER A 181 -18.60 18.07 11.59
N LEU A 182 -19.23 16.98 12.07
CA LEU A 182 -18.78 15.59 11.93
C LEU A 182 -17.32 15.37 12.36
N ASP A 183 -16.75 16.30 13.14
CA ASP A 183 -15.37 16.27 13.58
C ASP A 183 -15.25 15.59 14.94
N ASP A 184 -14.92 14.30 14.91
CA ASP A 184 -14.65 13.52 16.11
C ASP A 184 -13.13 13.42 16.43
N SER A 185 -12.33 14.30 15.83
CA SER A 185 -10.88 14.33 16.04
C SER A 185 -10.54 14.75 17.48
N ARG A 186 -9.32 14.40 17.93
CA ARG A 186 -8.82 14.84 19.24
C ARG A 186 -8.69 16.35 19.36
N ALA A 187 -8.51 17.05 18.24
CA ALA A 187 -8.45 18.52 18.18
C ALA A 187 -9.81 19.16 18.51
N ASN A 188 -10.92 18.45 18.27
CA ASN A 188 -12.24 18.95 18.60
C ASN A 188 -12.75 18.49 19.98
N LYS A 189 -11.96 17.74 20.76
CA LYS A 189 -12.41 17.19 22.04
C LYS A 189 -11.73 17.87 23.23
N VAL A 190 -12.41 17.97 24.36
CA VAL A 190 -11.83 18.40 25.63
C VAL A 190 -12.47 17.64 26.78
N VAL A 191 -11.82 17.57 27.94
CA VAL A 191 -12.48 17.12 29.17
C VAL A 191 -13.02 18.34 29.91
N CYS A 192 -14.27 18.28 30.36
CA CYS A 192 -14.93 19.35 31.08
C CYS A 192 -15.87 18.77 32.16
N THR A 193 -16.36 19.63 33.05
CA THR A 193 -17.40 19.24 34.00
C THR A 193 -18.70 18.92 33.28
N ARG A 194 -19.40 17.89 33.75
CA ARG A 194 -20.69 17.44 33.21
C ARG A 194 -21.73 18.57 33.18
N GLU A 195 -21.72 19.44 34.18
CA GLU A 195 -22.61 20.60 34.26
C GLU A 195 -22.37 21.58 33.10
N ALA A 196 -21.11 21.94 32.85
CA ALA A 196 -20.75 22.84 31.77
C ALA A 196 -21.03 22.21 30.40
N ASN A 197 -20.82 20.90 30.25
CA ASN A 197 -21.16 20.18 29.04
C ASN A 197 -22.68 20.26 28.75
N ARG A 198 -23.50 19.96 29.76
CA ARG A 198 -24.96 20.03 29.67
C ARG A 198 -25.51 21.43 29.44
N PHE A 199 -24.79 22.45 29.90
CA PHE A 199 -25.11 23.84 29.61
C PHE A 199 -24.80 24.19 28.15
N LYS A 200 -23.63 23.79 27.64
CA LYS A 200 -23.20 24.05 26.26
C LYS A 200 -24.16 23.42 25.24
N ARG A 201 -24.53 22.15 25.41
CA ARG A 201 -25.39 21.39 24.47
C ARG A 201 -24.84 21.48 23.03
N ASN A 202 -25.72 21.53 22.04
CA ASN A 202 -25.39 21.56 20.61
C ASN A 202 -24.92 22.94 20.09
N ARG A 203 -24.21 23.70 20.92
CA ARG A 203 -23.67 25.04 20.62
C ARG A 203 -22.14 25.04 20.64
N THR A 204 -21.49 25.95 19.93
CA THR A 204 -20.04 26.21 20.11
C THR A 204 -19.77 26.86 21.47
N PRO A 205 -18.51 26.95 21.93
CA PRO A 205 -18.20 27.60 23.20
C PRO A 205 -18.66 29.05 23.22
N HIS A 206 -18.46 29.81 22.14
CA HIS A 206 -18.93 31.19 22.07
C HIS A 206 -20.46 31.29 22.01
N GLU A 207 -21.15 30.47 21.21
CA GLU A 207 -22.63 30.44 21.19
C GLU A 207 -23.24 30.04 22.54
N ALA A 208 -22.52 29.28 23.35
CA ALA A 208 -22.97 28.85 24.67
C ALA A 208 -22.70 29.87 25.77
N PHE A 209 -21.51 30.47 25.77
CA PHE A 209 -20.97 31.21 26.90
C PHE A 209 -20.60 32.66 26.58
N GLY A 210 -20.69 33.10 25.31
CA GLY A 210 -20.26 34.42 24.85
C GLY A 210 -20.97 35.59 25.50
N ASP A 211 -22.23 35.39 25.92
CA ASP A 211 -23.03 36.39 26.64
C ASP A 211 -22.82 36.37 28.17
N SER A 212 -21.84 35.61 28.67
CA SER A 212 -21.56 35.42 30.11
C SER A 212 -22.79 35.06 30.95
N PRO A 213 -23.45 33.93 30.66
CA PRO A 213 -24.62 33.48 31.44
C PRO A 213 -24.26 33.20 32.90
N GLU A 214 -25.26 33.20 33.79
CA GLU A 214 -25.07 33.01 35.23
C GLU A 214 -24.15 31.80 35.56
N GLY A 215 -23.08 32.06 36.32
CA GLY A 215 -22.06 31.06 36.67
C GLY A 215 -20.94 30.87 35.65
N TYR A 216 -20.94 31.60 34.52
CA TYR A 216 -19.91 31.52 33.48
C TYR A 216 -19.49 32.92 33.00
N GLN A 217 -18.19 33.21 33.07
CA GLN A 217 -17.63 34.47 32.57
C GLN A 217 -16.84 34.21 31.28
N TRP A 218 -17.31 34.77 30.16
CA TRP A 218 -16.70 34.53 28.84
C TRP A 218 -15.22 34.88 28.80
N HIS A 219 -14.85 36.03 29.39
CA HIS A 219 -13.46 36.50 29.45
C HIS A 219 -12.54 35.43 30.05
N GLU A 220 -12.93 34.82 31.16
CA GLU A 220 -12.11 33.80 31.81
C GLU A 220 -12.07 32.48 31.03
N ILE A 221 -13.18 32.12 30.36
CA ILE A 221 -13.22 30.93 29.48
C ILE A 221 -12.25 31.11 28.32
N PHE A 222 -12.26 32.29 27.72
CA PHE A 222 -11.39 32.62 26.62
C PHE A 222 -9.92 32.64 27.05
N GLU A 223 -9.62 33.19 28.23
CA GLU A 223 -8.28 33.16 28.82
C GLU A 223 -7.79 31.71 29.06
N ARG A 224 -8.60 30.87 29.71
CA ARG A 224 -8.29 29.44 29.90
C ARG A 224 -8.09 28.69 28.59
N SER A 225 -8.81 29.07 27.54
CA SER A 225 -8.63 28.47 26.21
C SER A 225 -7.21 28.66 25.67
N GLY A 226 -6.50 29.73 26.07
CA GLY A 226 -5.11 30.00 25.70
C GLY A 226 -4.12 28.94 26.20
N ASN A 227 -4.43 28.21 27.27
CA ASN A 227 -3.59 27.12 27.78
C ASN A 227 -3.73 25.83 26.95
N LEU A 228 -4.80 25.72 26.15
CA LEU A 228 -5.03 24.57 25.28
C LEU A 228 -4.09 24.61 24.06
N PRO A 229 -3.82 23.46 23.41
CA PRO A 229 -3.07 23.44 22.16
C PRO A 229 -3.69 24.36 21.10
N HIS A 230 -2.85 24.99 20.27
CA HIS A 230 -3.26 25.94 19.22
C HIS A 230 -4.39 25.41 18.32
N SER A 231 -4.39 24.11 18.02
CA SER A 231 -5.43 23.44 17.22
C SER A 231 -6.84 23.44 17.83
N LYS A 232 -6.97 23.81 19.11
CA LYS A 232 -8.22 23.91 19.87
C LYS A 232 -8.65 25.35 20.13
N GLN A 233 -7.70 26.27 20.26
CA GLN A 233 -7.92 27.65 20.67
C GLN A 233 -8.92 28.38 19.77
N TRP A 234 -8.75 28.25 18.45
CA TRP A 234 -9.64 28.93 17.48
C TRP A 234 -11.10 28.48 17.58
N ARG A 235 -11.38 27.29 18.13
CA ARG A 235 -12.74 26.75 18.30
C ARG A 235 -13.54 27.47 19.40
N PHE A 236 -12.89 28.33 20.18
CA PHE A 236 -13.52 29.21 21.15
C PHE A 236 -13.85 30.59 20.57
N LYS A 237 -13.45 30.91 19.34
CA LYS A 237 -13.72 32.23 18.77
C LYS A 237 -15.20 32.42 18.38
N PRO A 238 -15.71 33.66 18.32
CA PRO A 238 -17.09 33.95 17.88
C PRO A 238 -17.40 33.39 16.49
N ASP A 239 -16.44 33.51 15.60
CA ASP A 239 -16.47 33.05 14.22
C ASP A 239 -16.05 31.57 14.08
N ALA A 240 -15.95 30.77 15.17
CA ALA A 240 -15.48 29.39 15.09
C ALA A 240 -16.26 28.52 14.08
N MET A 241 -17.57 28.73 13.93
CA MET A 241 -18.34 28.01 12.90
C MET A 241 -18.01 28.49 11.48
N GLU A 242 -17.73 29.76 11.31
CA GLU A 242 -17.33 30.34 10.02
C GLU A 242 -15.90 29.96 9.70
N ILE A 243 -14.95 30.02 10.64
CA ILE A 243 -13.58 29.48 10.48
C ILE A 243 -13.63 27.99 10.16
N TRP A 244 -14.52 27.20 10.77
CA TRP A 244 -14.66 25.80 10.41
C TRP A 244 -15.21 25.60 8.99
N GLN A 245 -16.12 26.48 8.54
CA GLN A 245 -16.75 26.42 7.21
C GLN A 245 -15.92 27.07 6.09
N MET A 246 -15.12 28.09 6.41
CA MET A 246 -14.37 28.97 5.49
C MET A 246 -12.86 28.85 5.63
N GLY A 247 -12.36 28.44 6.79
CA GLY A 247 -10.94 28.51 7.11
C GLY A 247 -10.10 27.61 6.21
N GLU A 248 -8.93 28.11 5.86
CA GLU A 248 -7.79 27.31 5.38
C GLU A 248 -7.35 26.24 6.42
N ASP A 249 -7.98 26.16 7.60
CA ASP A 249 -7.85 25.06 8.57
C ASP A 249 -8.84 23.89 8.33
N ALA A 250 -9.87 24.08 7.49
CA ALA A 250 -10.41 22.99 6.68
C ALA A 250 -9.32 22.43 5.72
N GLU A 251 -8.22 23.18 5.53
CA GLU A 251 -7.03 22.86 4.73
C GLU A 251 -5.76 22.48 5.54
N PHE A 252 -5.72 22.64 6.87
CA PHE A 252 -4.51 22.33 7.67
C PHE A 252 -4.49 20.92 8.30
N THR A 253 -5.65 20.24 8.27
CA THR A 253 -5.66 18.78 8.23
C THR A 253 -5.27 18.27 6.82
N SER A 254 -5.11 19.16 5.83
CA SER A 254 -5.21 18.82 4.41
C SER A 254 -3.90 18.85 3.62
N ARG A 255 -2.81 19.41 4.16
CA ARG A 255 -1.48 19.31 3.50
C ARG A 255 -0.80 17.94 3.64
N HIS A 256 -1.41 17.01 4.37
CA HIS A 256 -1.06 15.58 4.32
C HIS A 256 -2.20 14.69 3.80
N LEU A 257 -3.35 15.27 3.42
CA LEU A 257 -4.58 14.58 3.00
C LEU A 257 -5.06 14.95 1.58
N ASN A 258 -4.37 15.85 0.87
CA ASN A 258 -4.80 16.30 -0.47
C ASN A 258 -4.67 15.22 -1.55
N ASP A 259 -3.65 14.40 -1.47
CA ASP A 259 -3.28 13.47 -2.54
C ASP A 259 -4.36 12.35 -2.71
N THR A 260 -4.94 11.85 -1.61
CA THR A 260 -5.93 10.75 -1.63
C THR A 260 -7.34 11.22 -1.92
N ARG A 261 -7.69 12.42 -1.46
CA ARG A 261 -8.89 13.13 -1.90
C ARG A 261 -8.81 13.51 -3.38
N TYR A 262 -7.62 13.84 -3.89
CA TYR A 262 -7.41 14.11 -5.32
C TYR A 262 -7.69 12.87 -6.18
N ILE A 263 -7.12 11.69 -5.86
CA ILE A 263 -7.50 10.44 -6.56
C ILE A 263 -9.00 10.21 -6.49
N GLY A 264 -9.61 10.39 -5.32
CA GLY A 264 -11.04 10.15 -5.16
C GLY A 264 -11.92 11.05 -6.01
N ARG A 265 -11.60 12.35 -6.05
CA ARG A 265 -12.29 13.32 -6.91
C ARG A 265 -12.07 12.98 -8.38
N LEU A 266 -10.83 12.75 -8.80
CA LEU A 266 -10.53 12.35 -10.17
C LEU A 266 -11.20 11.02 -10.54
N THR A 267 -11.25 10.05 -9.64
CA THR A 267 -11.88 8.76 -9.90
C THR A 267 -13.39 8.92 -10.05
N ARG A 268 -14.02 9.73 -9.21
CA ARG A 268 -15.44 10.07 -9.32
C ARG A 268 -15.72 10.73 -10.68
N GLU A 269 -15.00 11.79 -11.02
CA GLU A 269 -15.16 12.51 -12.28
C GLU A 269 -14.88 11.62 -13.49
N TYR A 270 -13.86 10.76 -13.40
CA TYR A 270 -13.56 9.79 -14.45
C TYR A 270 -14.70 8.77 -14.63
N LEU A 271 -15.32 8.32 -13.55
CA LEU A 271 -16.46 7.40 -13.59
C LEU A 271 -17.75 8.05 -14.13
N GLU A 272 -17.83 9.39 -14.18
CA GLU A 272 -18.94 10.11 -14.82
C GLU A 272 -19.05 9.79 -16.31
N CYS A 273 -17.94 9.36 -16.94
CA CYS A 273 -17.95 8.87 -18.32
C CYS A 273 -18.93 7.70 -18.50
N ILE A 274 -19.15 6.86 -17.48
CA ILE A 274 -19.95 5.63 -17.57
C ILE A 274 -21.10 5.57 -16.57
N CYS A 275 -21.26 6.52 -15.66
CA CYS A 275 -22.35 6.55 -14.69
C CYS A 275 -22.75 7.99 -14.39
N HIS A 276 -24.05 8.27 -14.29
CA HIS A 276 -24.50 9.63 -13.96
C HIS A 276 -23.99 10.04 -12.57
N ILE A 277 -23.58 11.30 -12.42
CA ILE A 277 -22.95 11.83 -11.20
C ILE A 277 -23.79 11.62 -9.93
N ASP A 278 -25.10 11.75 -10.02
CA ASP A 278 -26.04 11.54 -8.90
C ASP A 278 -26.16 10.09 -8.44
N ARG A 279 -25.56 9.16 -9.20
CA ARG A 279 -25.51 7.72 -8.89
C ARG A 279 -24.10 7.25 -8.58
N ILE A 280 -23.16 8.19 -8.39
CA ILE A 280 -21.80 7.90 -7.93
C ILE A 280 -21.67 8.35 -6.47
N ASP A 281 -21.75 7.38 -5.56
CA ASP A 281 -21.62 7.61 -4.13
C ASP A 281 -20.15 7.51 -3.68
N VAL A 282 -19.74 8.42 -2.79
CA VAL A 282 -18.41 8.39 -2.17
C VAL A 282 -18.54 8.05 -0.69
N VAL A 283 -17.96 6.93 -0.30
CA VAL A 283 -18.03 6.38 1.05
C VAL A 283 -16.71 6.65 1.78
N THR A 284 -16.79 7.06 3.04
CA THR A 284 -15.60 7.24 3.87
C THR A 284 -15.21 5.92 4.52
N GLY A 285 -13.91 5.61 4.59
CA GLY A 285 -13.47 4.35 5.21
C GLY A 285 -13.80 4.21 6.71
N ARG A 286 -14.12 5.31 7.40
CA ARG A 286 -14.64 5.25 8.78
C ARG A 286 -16.02 4.60 8.81
N LEU A 287 -16.86 4.93 7.83
CA LEU A 287 -18.17 4.34 7.69
C LEU A 287 -18.09 2.88 7.26
N THR A 288 -17.20 2.54 6.30
CA THR A 288 -16.96 1.15 5.92
C THR A 288 -16.57 0.30 7.12
N ALA A 289 -15.63 0.78 7.96
CA ALA A 289 -15.20 0.06 9.15
C ALA A 289 -16.32 -0.15 10.17
N LEU A 290 -17.20 0.86 10.32
CA LEU A 290 -18.34 0.79 11.21
C LEU A 290 -19.37 -0.25 10.73
N LEU A 291 -19.73 -0.20 9.45
CA LEU A 291 -20.68 -1.14 8.83
C LEU A 291 -20.16 -2.58 8.84
N ARG A 292 -18.87 -2.75 8.55
CA ARG A 292 -18.18 -4.04 8.63
C ARG A 292 -18.28 -4.65 10.03
N ARG A 293 -18.10 -3.84 11.09
CA ARG A 293 -18.26 -4.28 12.49
C ARG A 293 -19.71 -4.62 12.80
N HIS A 294 -20.65 -3.81 12.34
CA HIS A 294 -22.08 -4.02 12.56
C HIS A 294 -22.59 -5.32 11.93
N TRP A 295 -22.20 -5.59 10.68
CA TRP A 295 -22.54 -6.83 9.97
C TRP A 295 -21.68 -8.04 10.35
N GLN A 296 -20.85 -7.93 11.39
CA GLN A 296 -20.00 -9.01 11.91
C GLN A 296 -19.07 -9.64 10.86
N LEU A 297 -18.76 -8.90 9.81
CA LEU A 297 -17.87 -9.36 8.75
C LEU A 297 -16.43 -9.52 9.30
N PRO A 298 -15.61 -10.41 8.71
CA PRO A 298 -14.26 -10.70 9.18
C PRO A 298 -13.46 -9.41 9.41
N ARG A 299 -12.63 -9.33 10.45
CA ARG A 299 -11.79 -8.15 10.70
C ARG A 299 -10.76 -7.94 9.58
N LYS A 300 -10.29 -6.70 9.42
CA LYS A 300 -9.30 -6.34 8.41
C LYS A 300 -7.95 -6.99 8.71
N ASN A 301 -7.69 -8.14 8.10
CA ASN A 301 -6.37 -8.77 8.09
C ASN A 301 -5.53 -8.16 6.97
N ARG A 302 -4.50 -7.37 7.33
CA ARG A 302 -3.62 -6.72 6.34
C ARG A 302 -2.70 -7.69 5.61
N ASP A 303 -2.61 -8.92 6.10
CA ASP A 303 -1.78 -9.97 5.53
C ASP A 303 -2.55 -10.84 4.51
N ASP A 304 -3.82 -10.54 4.24
CA ASP A 304 -4.63 -11.16 3.17
C ASP A 304 -5.25 -10.08 2.27
N HIS A 305 -4.96 -10.09 0.96
CA HIS A 305 -5.47 -9.11 -0.01
C HIS A 305 -7.00 -9.07 -0.15
N ARG A 306 -7.70 -10.17 0.17
CA ARG A 306 -9.15 -10.29 -0.01
C ARG A 306 -9.95 -9.38 0.92
N HIS A 307 -9.34 -8.81 1.96
CA HIS A 307 -10.01 -7.81 2.79
C HIS A 307 -10.47 -6.56 2.01
N HIS A 308 -9.85 -6.27 0.86
CA HIS A 308 -10.29 -5.20 -0.05
C HIS A 308 -11.64 -5.53 -0.71
N ALA A 309 -11.90 -6.80 -1.03
CA ALA A 309 -13.17 -7.23 -1.57
C ALA A 309 -14.28 -7.14 -0.52
N VAL A 310 -13.98 -7.49 0.75
CA VAL A 310 -14.90 -7.29 1.88
C VAL A 310 -15.26 -5.80 2.01
N ASP A 311 -14.27 -4.91 1.99
CA ASP A 311 -14.50 -3.46 2.05
C ASP A 311 -15.36 -3.00 0.85
N ALA A 312 -15.10 -3.50 -0.37
CA ALA A 312 -15.89 -3.19 -1.56
C ALA A 312 -17.34 -3.69 -1.50
N ILE A 313 -17.59 -4.88 -0.93
CA ILE A 313 -18.96 -5.37 -0.68
C ILE A 313 -19.68 -4.43 0.29
N VAL A 314 -19.00 -4.01 1.36
CA VAL A 314 -19.61 -3.09 2.32
C VAL A 314 -20.00 -1.78 1.65
N VAL A 315 -19.11 -1.22 0.83
CA VAL A 315 -19.32 0.00 0.05
C VAL A 315 -20.48 -0.16 -0.93
N GLY A 316 -20.53 -1.28 -1.66
CA GLY A 316 -21.62 -1.58 -2.60
C GLY A 316 -22.99 -1.74 -1.93
N MET A 317 -23.03 -2.14 -0.66
CA MET A 317 -24.25 -2.22 0.15
C MET A 317 -24.66 -0.88 0.76
N THR A 318 -23.84 0.16 0.63
CA THR A 318 -24.22 1.51 1.07
C THR A 318 -24.99 2.25 0.00
N ASN A 319 -26.06 2.94 0.41
CA ASN A 319 -26.80 3.86 -0.44
C ASN A 319 -27.14 5.13 0.34
N ARG A 320 -27.51 6.19 -0.37
CA ARG A 320 -27.84 7.50 0.22
C ARG A 320 -28.88 7.44 1.34
N SER A 321 -29.88 6.57 1.24
CA SER A 321 -30.90 6.38 2.28
C SER A 321 -30.31 5.79 3.56
N LEU A 322 -29.46 4.78 3.43
CA LEU A 322 -28.76 4.18 4.56
C LEU A 322 -27.82 5.20 5.22
N LEU A 323 -27.09 5.97 4.41
CA LEU A 323 -26.23 7.06 4.90
C LEU A 323 -27.02 8.09 5.71
N GLN A 324 -28.18 8.52 5.19
CA GLN A 324 -29.05 9.48 5.88
C GLN A 324 -29.63 8.90 7.17
N ARG A 325 -30.06 7.62 7.18
CA ARG A 325 -30.55 6.94 8.38
C ARG A 325 -29.47 6.86 9.45
N MET A 326 -28.24 6.53 9.06
CA MET A 326 -27.10 6.48 9.97
C MET A 326 -26.73 7.86 10.52
N ALA A 327 -26.74 8.90 9.67
CA ALA A 327 -26.50 10.27 10.11
C ALA A 327 -27.58 10.74 11.10
N THR A 328 -28.86 10.48 10.80
CA THR A 328 -29.99 10.80 11.68
C THR A 328 -29.94 10.04 13.00
N ALA A 329 -29.54 8.77 12.98
CA ALA A 329 -29.40 7.99 14.19
C ALA A 329 -28.20 8.40 15.04
N ALA A 330 -27.06 8.71 14.42
CA ALA A 330 -25.91 9.28 15.12
C ALA A 330 -26.30 10.57 15.87
N LYS A 331 -27.17 11.42 15.27
CA LYS A 331 -27.74 12.61 15.93
C LYS A 331 -28.62 12.30 17.14
N ARG A 332 -29.27 11.13 17.20
CA ARG A 332 -30.13 10.72 18.33
C ARG A 332 -29.34 10.13 19.50
N ILE A 333 -28.11 9.69 19.26
CA ILE A 333 -27.26 8.96 20.22
C ILE A 333 -26.23 9.89 20.89
N GLU A 334 -26.10 11.15 20.44
CA GLU A 334 -25.30 12.17 21.12
C GLU A 334 -25.80 12.34 22.58
N GLY A 335 -25.01 11.85 23.54
CA GLY A 335 -25.28 11.94 24.99
C GLY A 335 -25.30 10.62 25.78
N MET A 336 -25.12 9.46 25.15
CA MET A 336 -25.05 8.16 25.84
C MET A 336 -23.62 7.58 25.88
N GLU A 337 -23.21 7.00 27.01
CA GLU A 337 -21.98 6.20 27.12
C GLU A 337 -22.13 4.87 26.36
N GLY A 338 -21.37 4.69 25.26
CA GLY A 338 -21.36 3.46 24.47
C GLY A 338 -20.65 3.65 23.11
N SER A 339 -20.20 2.57 22.46
CA SER A 339 -19.60 2.71 21.12
C SER A 339 -20.68 2.91 20.06
N LEU A 340 -20.46 3.84 19.13
CA LEU A 340 -21.39 4.15 18.02
C LEU A 340 -21.86 2.89 17.26
N ALA A 341 -21.04 1.84 17.20
CA ALA A 341 -21.40 0.58 16.54
C ALA A 341 -22.47 -0.24 17.28
N GLU A 342 -22.49 -0.22 18.62
CA GLU A 342 -23.50 -0.91 19.43
C GLU A 342 -24.84 -0.18 19.37
N SER A 343 -24.80 1.15 19.40
CA SER A 343 -25.99 2.00 19.40
C SER A 343 -26.67 2.14 18.03
N LEU A 344 -26.05 1.64 16.95
CA LEU A 344 -26.63 1.64 15.60
C LEU A 344 -27.58 0.46 15.33
N GLY A 345 -27.63 -0.56 16.20
CA GLY A 345 -28.56 -1.70 16.05
C GLY A 345 -30.03 -1.32 15.74
N PRO A 346 -30.62 -0.32 16.43
CA PRO A 346 -31.99 0.15 16.16
C PRO A 346 -32.19 0.83 14.80
N VAL A 347 -31.11 1.32 14.17
CA VAL A 347 -31.16 1.96 12.85
C VAL A 347 -31.42 0.94 11.77
N PHE A 348 -30.96 -0.30 11.97
CA PHE A 348 -31.05 -1.37 10.99
C PHE A 348 -32.14 -2.39 11.33
N SER A 349 -32.74 -2.33 12.52
CA SER A 349 -33.89 -3.18 12.89
C SER A 349 -35.12 -2.81 12.08
N THR A 350 -35.51 -3.65 11.12
CA THR A 350 -36.86 -3.67 10.55
C THR A 350 -37.79 -4.44 11.48
N ARG A 351 -39.04 -3.98 11.66
CA ARG A 351 -40.07 -4.71 12.41
C ARG A 351 -40.26 -6.11 11.80
N GLY A 352 -40.02 -7.17 12.58
CA GLY A 352 -40.41 -8.54 12.24
C GLY A 352 -39.28 -9.56 12.02
N SER A 353 -38.00 -9.18 12.07
CA SER A 353 -36.90 -10.14 11.85
C SER A 353 -36.30 -10.66 13.15
N SER A 354 -36.67 -11.88 13.55
CA SER A 354 -35.88 -12.68 14.51
C SER A 354 -34.67 -13.28 13.78
N GLY A 355 -33.59 -12.52 13.72
CA GLY A 355 -32.30 -12.87 13.11
C GLY A 355 -31.43 -11.62 12.98
N ASN A 356 -30.09 -11.78 12.98
CA ASN A 356 -29.05 -10.74 13.06
C ASN A 356 -29.53 -9.35 12.59
N ALA A 357 -30.05 -8.56 13.54
CA ALA A 357 -30.88 -7.38 13.26
C ALA A 357 -30.05 -6.31 12.53
N GLY A 358 -30.21 -6.25 11.21
CA GLY A 358 -29.61 -5.21 10.37
C GLY A 358 -28.68 -5.65 9.22
N ALA A 359 -28.49 -6.95 9.03
CA ALA A 359 -27.83 -7.46 7.83
C ALA A 359 -28.69 -7.18 6.56
N PRO A 360 -28.07 -6.93 5.38
CA PRO A 360 -28.80 -6.70 4.13
C PRO A 360 -29.79 -7.82 3.77
N TRP A 361 -29.44 -9.08 4.06
CA TRP A 361 -30.33 -10.24 3.97
C TRP A 361 -29.94 -11.32 5.00
N ARG A 362 -30.80 -12.32 5.19
CA ARG A 362 -30.53 -13.48 6.07
C ARG A 362 -29.40 -14.33 5.48
N GLY A 363 -28.36 -14.60 6.27
CA GLY A 363 -27.18 -15.36 5.80
C GLY A 363 -26.09 -14.52 5.15
N PHE A 364 -26.25 -13.19 5.10
CA PHE A 364 -25.28 -12.27 4.48
C PHE A 364 -23.81 -12.52 4.88
N GLU A 365 -23.55 -12.75 6.16
CA GLU A 365 -22.20 -12.99 6.66
C GLU A 365 -21.57 -14.26 6.07
N ASP A 366 -22.35 -15.33 5.97
CA ASP A 366 -21.91 -16.62 5.46
C ASP A 366 -21.68 -16.55 3.95
N ASP A 367 -22.61 -15.93 3.21
CA ASP A 367 -22.48 -15.70 1.76
C ASP A 367 -21.24 -14.86 1.44
N VAL A 368 -20.98 -13.81 2.22
CA VAL A 368 -19.77 -12.98 2.07
C VAL A 368 -18.52 -13.82 2.36
N ARG A 369 -18.53 -14.63 3.41
CA ARG A 369 -17.38 -15.48 3.77
C ARG A 369 -17.08 -16.51 2.67
N GLU A 370 -18.09 -17.19 2.15
CA GLU A 370 -17.97 -18.17 1.07
C GLU A 370 -17.49 -17.52 -0.23
N THR A 371 -18.12 -16.41 -0.63
CA THR A 371 -17.73 -15.66 -1.82
C THR A 371 -16.28 -15.20 -1.74
N VAL A 372 -15.87 -14.63 -0.60
CA VAL A 372 -14.51 -14.15 -0.37
C VAL A 372 -13.50 -15.29 -0.40
N ALA A 373 -13.83 -16.47 0.15
CA ALA A 373 -12.95 -17.62 0.12
C ALA A 373 -12.59 -18.05 -1.31
N GLY A 374 -13.52 -17.94 -2.26
CA GLY A 374 -13.34 -18.27 -3.67
C GLY A 374 -12.67 -17.21 -4.55
N ILE A 375 -12.31 -16.03 -4.00
CA ILE A 375 -11.74 -14.94 -4.81
C ILE A 375 -10.32 -15.27 -5.30
N ALA A 376 -10.16 -15.30 -6.62
CA ALA A 376 -8.85 -15.28 -7.26
C ALA A 376 -8.32 -13.84 -7.35
N VAL A 377 -7.42 -13.47 -6.44
CA VAL A 377 -6.79 -12.14 -6.40
C VAL A 377 -5.93 -11.93 -7.66
N SER A 378 -6.28 -10.89 -8.44
CA SER A 378 -5.51 -10.46 -9.61
C SER A 378 -4.30 -9.63 -9.20
N HIS A 379 -3.15 -9.93 -9.79
CA HIS A 379 -1.91 -9.16 -9.59
C HIS A 379 -1.42 -8.66 -10.93
N LYS A 380 -1.21 -7.34 -11.04
CA LYS A 380 -0.64 -6.73 -12.24
C LYS A 380 0.72 -7.40 -12.58
N PRO A 381 0.86 -8.04 -13.75
CA PRO A 381 2.13 -8.62 -14.16
C PRO A 381 3.21 -7.54 -14.29
N LYS A 382 4.44 -7.84 -13.89
CA LYS A 382 5.61 -6.96 -14.14
C LYS A 382 6.22 -7.29 -15.49
N ARG A 383 5.42 -7.25 -16.55
CA ARG A 383 5.90 -7.40 -17.93
C ARG A 383 6.31 -6.03 -18.44
N LYS A 384 7.59 -5.72 -18.28
CA LYS A 384 8.20 -4.64 -19.04
C LYS A 384 9.01 -5.37 -20.11
N THR A 385 8.49 -5.46 -21.31
CA THR A 385 9.26 -5.97 -22.44
C THR A 385 9.01 -4.98 -23.54
N LEU A 386 10.06 -4.27 -23.94
CA LEU A 386 10.05 -3.46 -25.15
C LEU A 386 10.04 -4.46 -26.31
N GLY A 387 8.83 -4.85 -26.72
CA GLY A 387 8.57 -5.69 -27.89
C GLY A 387 8.12 -4.84 -29.07
N GLY A 388 8.70 -3.66 -29.28
CA GLY A 388 8.45 -2.79 -30.41
C GLY A 388 9.75 -2.23 -30.96
N GLU A 389 9.76 -1.87 -32.24
CA GLU A 389 10.91 -1.22 -32.90
C GLU A 389 11.40 -0.05 -32.04
N ARG A 390 12.70 -0.06 -31.72
CA ARG A 390 13.31 1.03 -30.97
C ARG A 390 13.31 2.25 -31.89
N ALA A 391 12.52 3.28 -31.56
CA ALA A 391 12.63 4.57 -32.23
C ALA A 391 14.11 5.02 -32.19
N ALA A 392 14.67 5.35 -33.36
CA ALA A 392 16.07 5.72 -33.49
C ALA A 392 16.42 6.86 -32.49
N GLY A 393 17.50 6.67 -31.72
CA GLY A 393 18.00 7.68 -30.78
C GLY A 393 17.34 7.70 -29.39
N LYS A 394 16.42 6.77 -29.07
CA LYS A 394 15.85 6.63 -27.71
C LYS A 394 16.04 5.20 -27.17
N ASP A 395 17.27 4.89 -26.74
CA ASP A 395 17.55 3.64 -26.04
C ASP A 395 16.80 3.59 -24.70
N ARG A 396 15.67 2.87 -24.67
CA ARG A 396 14.91 2.58 -23.46
C ARG A 396 15.20 1.14 -23.05
N THR A 397 15.33 0.91 -21.75
CA THR A 397 15.41 -0.44 -21.17
C THR A 397 14.20 -0.69 -20.27
N ASP A 398 13.87 -1.96 -20.07
CA ASP A 398 12.76 -2.39 -19.21
C ASP A 398 13.04 -2.24 -17.70
N GLY A 399 14.29 -1.95 -17.32
CA GLY A 399 14.73 -1.71 -15.96
C GLY A 399 16.26 -1.63 -15.84
N GLN A 400 16.74 -1.63 -14.60
CA GLN A 400 18.18 -1.69 -14.31
C GLN A 400 18.75 -3.01 -14.84
N LEU A 401 19.77 -2.92 -15.71
CA LEU A 401 20.40 -4.09 -16.34
C LEU A 401 21.53 -4.66 -15.48
N HIS A 402 22.24 -3.78 -14.77
CA HIS A 402 23.38 -4.10 -13.93
C HIS A 402 23.47 -3.14 -12.75
N ASN A 403 24.21 -3.55 -11.73
CA ASN A 403 24.52 -2.71 -10.58
C ASN A 403 25.45 -1.56 -10.98
N ASP A 404 25.45 -0.50 -10.19
CA ASP A 404 26.23 0.72 -10.48
C ASP A 404 27.74 0.55 -10.23
N THR A 405 28.13 -0.50 -9.50
CA THR A 405 29.54 -0.75 -9.17
C THR A 405 30.29 -1.26 -10.39
N ALA A 406 31.21 -0.44 -10.90
CA ALA A 406 32.18 -0.85 -11.89
C ALA A 406 33.30 -1.67 -11.24
N TYR A 407 33.62 -2.81 -11.84
CA TYR A 407 34.71 -3.68 -11.44
C TYR A 407 35.82 -3.67 -12.49
N GLY A 408 37.07 -3.78 -12.04
CA GLY A 408 38.18 -4.14 -12.91
C GLY A 408 38.22 -5.65 -13.08
N ILE A 409 38.42 -6.14 -14.30
CA ILE A 409 38.58 -7.57 -14.57
C ILE A 409 40.04 -7.96 -14.29
N VAL A 410 40.26 -9.01 -13.51
CA VAL A 410 41.60 -9.55 -13.22
C VAL A 410 41.84 -10.81 -14.04
N ARG A 411 40.88 -11.74 -14.02
CA ARG A 411 40.95 -13.02 -14.74
C ARG A 411 39.53 -13.54 -15.03
N GLY A 412 39.41 -14.37 -16.06
CA GLY A 412 38.17 -15.08 -16.41
C GLY A 412 37.54 -14.56 -17.69
N PRO A 413 36.33 -15.05 -18.03
CA PRO A 413 35.54 -16.02 -17.27
C PRO A 413 36.19 -17.41 -17.21
N ASP A 414 35.91 -18.15 -16.13
CA ASP A 414 36.18 -19.60 -16.06
C ASP A 414 35.06 -20.43 -16.71
N ASP A 415 35.18 -21.76 -16.67
CA ASP A 415 34.19 -22.70 -17.25
C ASP A 415 32.77 -22.54 -16.66
N SER A 416 32.66 -21.97 -15.46
CA SER A 416 31.38 -21.67 -14.80
C SER A 416 30.83 -20.27 -15.13
N GLY A 417 31.57 -19.49 -15.93
CA GLY A 417 31.24 -18.12 -16.29
C GLY A 417 31.54 -17.10 -15.19
N LEU A 418 32.36 -17.44 -14.19
CA LEU A 418 32.76 -16.52 -13.13
C LEU A 418 34.06 -15.80 -13.51
N CYS A 419 34.09 -14.49 -13.28
CA CYS A 419 35.31 -13.69 -13.39
C CYS A 419 35.85 -13.36 -12.01
N GLU A 420 37.18 -13.38 -11.89
CA GLU A 420 37.88 -12.73 -10.80
C GLU A 420 37.95 -11.23 -11.08
N VAL A 421 37.29 -10.45 -10.23
CA VAL A 421 37.13 -9.01 -10.41
C VAL A 421 37.60 -8.26 -9.18
N VAL A 422 37.98 -6.99 -9.37
CA VAL A 422 38.50 -6.14 -8.31
C VAL A 422 37.68 -4.86 -8.18
N ARG A 423 37.38 -4.46 -6.95
CA ARG A 423 36.88 -3.12 -6.62
C ARG A 423 37.57 -2.53 -5.40
N ARG A 424 37.48 -1.22 -5.24
CA ARG A 424 37.98 -0.53 -4.04
C ARG A 424 36.88 -0.47 -2.98
N LYS A 425 37.09 -1.09 -1.82
CA LYS A 425 36.20 -1.01 -0.66
C LYS A 425 36.75 -0.03 0.39
N PRO A 426 35.92 0.81 1.03
CA PRO A 426 36.26 1.47 2.28
C PRO A 426 36.79 0.46 3.32
N VAL A 427 37.79 0.86 4.10
CA VAL A 427 38.30 -0.01 5.19
C VAL A 427 37.21 -0.35 6.20
N ALA A 428 36.26 0.57 6.44
CA ALA A 428 35.10 0.36 7.32
C ALA A 428 34.18 -0.82 6.88
N ASP A 429 34.28 -1.26 5.63
CA ASP A 429 33.52 -2.41 5.12
C ASP A 429 34.24 -3.74 5.36
N ILE A 430 35.48 -3.73 5.87
CA ILE A 430 36.24 -4.94 6.23
C ILE A 430 35.92 -5.29 7.70
N ARG A 431 35.04 -6.28 7.91
CA ARG A 431 34.43 -6.56 9.22
C ARG A 431 34.66 -7.98 9.73
N ASN A 432 35.21 -8.85 8.90
CA ASN A 432 35.44 -10.26 9.23
C ASN A 432 36.62 -10.81 8.41
N LEU A 433 37.11 -11.99 8.78
CA LEU A 433 38.24 -12.64 8.10
C LEU A 433 38.00 -12.88 6.60
N SER A 434 36.77 -13.22 6.18
CA SER A 434 36.46 -13.37 4.75
C SER A 434 36.67 -12.07 3.97
N HIS A 435 36.34 -10.92 4.57
CA HIS A 435 36.62 -9.61 3.97
C HIS A 435 38.13 -9.32 3.92
N VAL A 436 38.88 -9.70 4.96
CA VAL A 436 40.35 -9.57 4.98
C VAL A 436 40.97 -10.42 3.89
N ASP A 437 40.50 -11.65 3.71
CA ASP A 437 41.02 -12.58 2.70
C ASP A 437 40.82 -12.10 1.28
N SER A 438 39.75 -11.32 1.06
CA SER A 438 39.46 -10.68 -0.21
C SER A 438 40.47 -9.58 -0.58
N ILE A 439 41.30 -9.08 0.34
CA ILE A 439 42.29 -8.04 0.04
C ILE A 439 43.29 -8.57 -1.00
N ARG A 440 43.42 -7.83 -2.11
CA ARG A 440 44.28 -8.21 -3.25
C ARG A 440 45.77 -8.19 -2.91
N ASP A 441 46.19 -7.21 -2.11
CA ASP A 441 47.59 -7.05 -1.73
C ASP A 441 47.95 -8.08 -0.64
N SER A 442 48.86 -9.00 -0.97
CA SER A 442 49.22 -10.12 -0.09
C SER A 442 49.91 -9.67 1.20
N ARG A 443 50.67 -8.57 1.17
CA ARG A 443 51.39 -8.04 2.34
C ARG A 443 50.40 -7.35 3.28
N LEU A 444 49.53 -6.49 2.76
CA LEU A 444 48.48 -5.85 3.55
C LEU A 444 47.51 -6.90 4.11
N ARG A 445 47.12 -7.90 3.32
CA ARG A 445 46.26 -8.99 3.80
C ARG A 445 46.85 -9.70 5.02
N LYS A 446 48.14 -10.06 4.99
CA LYS A 446 48.82 -10.69 6.13
C LYS A 446 48.83 -9.79 7.37
N GLN A 447 49.13 -8.50 7.20
CA GLN A 447 49.13 -7.52 8.31
C GLN A 447 47.75 -7.33 8.92
N PHE A 448 46.72 -7.21 8.09
CA PHE A 448 45.34 -7.01 8.53
C PHE A 448 44.76 -8.27 9.17
N ARG A 449 45.14 -9.45 8.67
CA ARG A 449 44.78 -10.74 9.27
C ARG A 449 45.39 -10.90 10.66
N ALA A 450 46.68 -10.63 10.81
CA ALA A 450 47.35 -10.68 12.11
C ALA A 450 46.71 -9.70 13.12
N ALA A 451 46.39 -8.48 12.70
CA ALA A 451 45.71 -7.50 13.56
C ALA A 451 44.27 -7.91 13.93
N PHE A 452 43.58 -8.66 13.07
CA PHE A 452 42.26 -9.18 13.37
C PHE A 452 42.36 -10.36 14.36
N GLU A 453 43.28 -11.29 14.13
CA GLU A 453 43.48 -12.50 14.94
C GLU A 453 44.10 -12.20 16.32
N SER A 454 44.89 -11.13 16.47
CA SER A 454 45.47 -10.71 17.76
C SER A 454 44.44 -10.23 18.79
N THR A 455 43.16 -10.29 18.46
CA THR A 455 42.04 -9.86 19.31
C THR A 455 41.03 -10.99 19.60
N SER A 456 41.36 -12.27 19.26
CA SER A 456 40.39 -13.38 19.20
C SER A 456 40.42 -14.39 20.37
N GLU A 457 39.40 -14.38 21.25
CA GLU A 457 38.94 -15.47 22.13
C GLU A 457 37.38 -15.65 22.27
N SER A 458 36.49 -14.83 21.68
CA SER A 458 35.01 -14.81 21.87
C SER A 458 34.15 -14.03 20.82
N GLU A 459 32.80 -14.12 20.88
CA GLU A 459 31.86 -13.51 19.90
C GLU A 459 31.73 -11.96 19.94
N THR A 460 32.05 -11.32 21.06
CA THR A 460 32.09 -9.84 21.23
C THR A 460 33.19 -9.15 20.40
N GLU A 461 34.00 -9.92 19.67
CA GLU A 461 35.28 -9.48 19.11
C GLU A 461 35.27 -9.25 17.61
N ARG A 462 34.17 -9.56 16.90
CA ARG A 462 34.03 -9.13 15.49
C ARG A 462 34.19 -7.62 15.36
N ASP A 463 33.65 -6.88 16.34
CA ASP A 463 33.80 -5.43 16.42
C ASP A 463 35.22 -5.02 16.86
N ALA A 464 35.88 -5.81 17.72
CA ALA A 464 37.27 -5.57 18.14
C ALA A 464 38.26 -5.76 16.98
N GLY A 465 38.18 -6.87 16.25
CA GLY A 465 39.00 -7.13 15.07
C GLY A 465 38.74 -6.13 13.94
N ALA A 466 37.49 -5.72 13.74
CA ALA A 466 37.16 -4.65 12.79
C ALA A 466 37.76 -3.29 13.21
N LYS A 467 37.77 -2.96 14.52
CA LYS A 467 38.44 -1.77 15.05
C LYS A 467 39.96 -1.82 14.87
N ALA A 468 40.59 -2.95 15.19
CA ALA A 468 42.04 -3.15 15.02
C ALA A 468 42.46 -2.95 13.54
N ILE A 469 41.65 -3.46 12.61
CA ILE A 469 41.82 -3.19 11.17
C ILE A 469 41.74 -1.70 10.84
N GLN A 470 40.76 -0.98 11.41
CA GLN A 470 40.58 0.45 11.17
C GLN A 470 41.74 1.27 11.73
N GLU A 471 42.24 0.94 12.92
CA GLU A 471 43.39 1.60 13.55
C GLU A 471 44.68 1.37 12.77
N LEU A 472 44.94 0.12 12.35
CA LEU A 472 46.08 -0.21 11.50
C LEU A 472 46.02 0.50 10.15
N ALA A 473 44.83 0.60 9.56
CA ALA A 473 44.64 1.35 8.33
C ALA A 473 44.88 2.85 8.53
N LYS A 474 44.42 3.42 9.66
CA LYS A 474 44.63 4.82 10.02
C LYS A 474 46.12 5.14 10.20
N SER A 475 46.88 4.29 10.89
CA SER A 475 48.34 4.48 11.07
C SER A 475 49.09 4.43 9.73
N LYS A 476 48.63 3.60 8.79
CA LYS A 476 49.16 3.51 7.42
C LYS A 476 48.54 4.51 6.43
N ARG A 477 47.64 5.39 6.88
CA ARG A 477 46.89 6.37 6.05
C ARG A 477 46.10 5.73 4.90
N ILE A 478 45.63 4.49 5.07
CA ILE A 478 44.84 3.75 4.09
C ILE A 478 43.35 4.01 4.32
N ARG A 479 42.65 4.53 3.31
CA ARG A 479 41.19 4.75 3.36
C ARG A 479 40.39 3.67 2.63
N ARG A 480 40.97 3.08 1.58
CA ARG A 480 40.32 2.09 0.71
C ARG A 480 41.30 1.01 0.30
N LEU A 481 40.80 -0.22 0.20
CA LEU A 481 41.56 -1.41 -0.18
C LEU A 481 41.01 -2.01 -1.47
N ARG A 482 41.89 -2.47 -2.36
CA ARG A 482 41.49 -3.27 -3.52
C ARG A 482 41.14 -4.68 -3.03
N CYS A 483 39.90 -5.08 -3.25
CA CYS A 483 39.39 -6.38 -2.85
C CYS A 483 38.97 -7.18 -4.08
N ILE A 484 39.36 -8.45 -4.13
CA ILE A 484 39.00 -9.43 -5.15
C ILE A 484 37.65 -10.07 -4.80
N GLU A 485 36.80 -10.23 -5.80
CA GLU A 485 35.54 -10.98 -5.72
C GLU A 485 35.43 -11.90 -6.94
N ARG A 486 34.77 -13.05 -6.78
CA ARG A 486 34.43 -13.94 -7.90
C ARG A 486 32.96 -13.80 -8.24
N LEU A 487 32.66 -13.24 -9.41
CA LEU A 487 31.31 -12.84 -9.81
C LEU A 487 31.07 -13.15 -11.29
N LYS A 488 29.83 -13.52 -11.63
CA LYS A 488 29.35 -13.42 -13.02
C LYS A 488 29.10 -11.94 -13.34
N VAL A 489 29.77 -11.43 -14.35
CA VAL A 489 29.76 -10.01 -14.71
C VAL A 489 29.50 -9.82 -16.20
N ILE A 490 29.03 -8.63 -16.54
CA ILE A 490 28.83 -8.14 -17.90
C ILE A 490 30.06 -7.30 -18.25
N PRO A 491 30.96 -7.78 -19.12
CA PRO A 491 32.12 -7.01 -19.55
C PRO A 491 31.68 -5.84 -20.44
N ILE A 492 32.44 -4.75 -20.39
CA ILE A 492 32.31 -3.62 -21.30
C ILE A 492 33.59 -3.53 -22.10
N GLU A 493 33.41 -3.52 -23.42
CA GLU A 493 34.46 -3.48 -24.42
C GLU A 493 34.59 -2.06 -24.97
N ASP A 494 35.82 -1.69 -25.32
CA ASP A 494 36.07 -0.50 -26.14
C ASP A 494 35.85 -0.83 -27.63
N ASP A 495 36.05 0.16 -28.51
CA ASP A 495 35.86 0.00 -29.95
C ASP A 495 36.79 -1.05 -30.58
N SER A 496 37.87 -1.44 -29.88
CA SER A 496 38.77 -2.51 -30.31
C SER A 496 38.35 -3.91 -29.84
N GLY A 497 37.23 -4.01 -29.09
CA GLY A 497 36.78 -5.25 -28.45
C GLY A 497 37.52 -5.58 -27.16
N LYS A 498 38.37 -4.67 -26.65
CA LYS A 498 39.14 -4.92 -25.42
C LYS A 498 38.30 -4.60 -24.19
N GLN A 499 38.19 -5.59 -23.30
CA GLN A 499 37.45 -5.44 -22.05
C GLN A 499 38.23 -4.55 -21.06
N TYR A 500 37.62 -3.46 -20.59
CA TYR A 500 38.26 -2.52 -19.68
C TYR A 500 37.56 -2.36 -18.33
N LYS A 501 36.27 -2.74 -18.24
CA LYS A 501 35.52 -2.80 -16.98
C LYS A 501 34.40 -3.83 -17.07
N ALA A 502 33.81 -4.19 -15.95
CA ALA A 502 32.62 -5.03 -15.91
C ALA A 502 31.63 -4.59 -14.84
N TYR A 503 30.36 -4.97 -15.02
CA TYR A 503 29.30 -4.73 -14.05
C TYR A 503 28.63 -6.05 -13.64
N LYS A 504 28.24 -6.17 -12.38
CA LYS A 504 27.40 -7.30 -11.94
C LYS A 504 25.97 -7.09 -12.43
N GLY A 505 25.35 -8.09 -13.05
CA GLY A 505 23.93 -8.02 -13.42
C GLY A 505 23.02 -7.73 -12.22
N ASP A 506 21.95 -6.97 -12.43
CA ASP A 506 21.08 -6.49 -11.35
C ASP A 506 19.98 -7.52 -11.03
N SER A 507 19.18 -7.88 -12.03
CA SER A 507 17.98 -8.70 -11.83
C SER A 507 17.69 -9.65 -12.98
N ASN A 508 16.80 -10.60 -12.70
CA ASN A 508 16.38 -11.63 -13.66
C ASN A 508 15.12 -11.18 -14.40
N TRP A 509 15.08 -11.44 -15.71
CA TRP A 509 13.89 -11.22 -16.54
C TRP A 509 12.82 -12.27 -16.24
N GLY A 510 13.24 -13.52 -16.03
CA GLY A 510 12.37 -14.63 -15.75
C GLY A 510 13.10 -15.97 -15.87
N MET A 511 12.32 -17.05 -15.86
CA MET A 511 12.78 -18.40 -16.13
C MET A 511 11.94 -19.04 -17.20
N GLU A 512 12.61 -19.66 -18.16
CA GLU A 512 11.98 -20.51 -19.17
C GLU A 512 12.18 -21.97 -18.78
N ILE A 513 11.10 -22.73 -18.70
CA ILE A 513 11.13 -24.14 -18.31
C ILE A 513 10.95 -24.97 -19.57
N TYR A 514 11.92 -25.85 -19.81
CA TYR A 514 11.97 -26.72 -20.97
C TYR A 514 11.83 -28.19 -20.57
N GLU A 515 11.22 -28.99 -21.44
CA GLU A 515 11.18 -30.44 -21.36
C GLU A 515 12.07 -31.03 -22.46
N TYR A 516 12.96 -31.94 -22.09
CA TYR A 516 13.87 -32.58 -23.04
C TYR A 516 13.13 -33.61 -23.91
N PRO A 517 13.57 -33.77 -25.18
CA PRO A 517 12.98 -34.72 -26.10
C PRO A 517 13.22 -36.18 -25.65
N ALA A 518 12.43 -37.10 -26.21
CA ALA A 518 12.66 -38.53 -26.07
C ALA A 518 14.08 -38.91 -26.55
N GLY A 519 14.70 -39.91 -25.92
CA GLY A 519 16.06 -40.35 -26.22
C GLY A 519 17.19 -39.56 -25.55
N HIS A 520 16.90 -38.40 -24.93
CA HIS A 520 17.89 -37.69 -24.11
C HIS A 520 17.95 -38.27 -22.68
N ALA A 521 19.13 -38.22 -22.02
CA ALA A 521 19.28 -38.69 -20.64
C ALA A 521 18.35 -38.01 -19.60
N ARG A 522 17.82 -36.84 -19.97
CA ARG A 522 16.84 -36.06 -19.18
C ARG A 522 15.44 -36.04 -19.80
N ALA A 523 15.12 -36.94 -20.72
CA ALA A 523 13.85 -36.99 -21.43
C ALA A 523 12.66 -36.88 -20.46
N GLY A 524 11.70 -36.04 -20.81
CA GLY A 524 10.50 -35.81 -20.00
C GLY A 524 10.73 -35.05 -18.68
N LYS A 525 11.95 -34.65 -18.32
CA LYS A 525 12.20 -33.85 -17.11
C LYS A 525 12.16 -32.36 -17.41
N TRP A 526 11.56 -31.59 -16.50
CA TRP A 526 11.54 -30.13 -16.59
C TRP A 526 12.84 -29.52 -16.07
N GLN A 527 13.46 -28.68 -16.89
CA GLN A 527 14.66 -27.92 -16.56
C GLN A 527 14.41 -26.42 -16.77
N GLY A 528 14.74 -25.62 -15.76
CA GLY A 528 14.61 -24.17 -15.83
C GLY A 528 15.90 -23.52 -16.34
N GLN A 529 15.75 -22.62 -17.30
CA GLN A 529 16.77 -21.71 -17.77
C GLN A 529 16.51 -20.31 -17.21
N LEU A 530 17.40 -19.83 -16.35
CA LEU A 530 17.34 -18.48 -15.82
C LEU A 530 17.84 -17.49 -16.87
N ILE A 531 17.07 -16.43 -17.12
CA ILE A 531 17.43 -15.38 -18.07
C ILE A 531 17.60 -14.08 -17.30
N SER A 532 18.78 -13.46 -17.42
CA SER A 532 19.03 -12.16 -16.80
C SER A 532 18.30 -11.04 -17.56
N ARG A 533 18.04 -9.92 -16.90
CA ARG A 533 17.45 -8.76 -17.59
C ARG A 533 18.37 -8.19 -18.66
N PHE A 534 19.69 -8.20 -18.41
CA PHE A 534 20.66 -7.80 -19.41
C PHE A 534 20.55 -8.66 -20.69
N ASP A 535 20.52 -9.99 -20.52
CA ASP A 535 20.39 -10.92 -21.65
C ASP A 535 19.08 -10.71 -22.41
N ALA A 536 17.98 -10.47 -21.69
CA ALA A 536 16.67 -10.24 -22.31
C ALA A 536 16.54 -8.93 -23.09
N ASN A 537 17.49 -7.98 -22.91
CA ASN A 537 17.52 -6.70 -23.63
C ASN A 537 18.56 -6.67 -24.77
N GLN A 538 19.26 -7.78 -25.02
CA GLN A 538 20.15 -7.90 -26.18
C GLN A 538 19.35 -7.92 -27.47
N ARG A 539 19.93 -7.35 -28.55
CA ARG A 539 19.26 -7.25 -29.87
C ARG A 539 18.88 -8.63 -30.44
N GLU A 540 19.75 -9.62 -30.21
CA GLU A 540 19.62 -11.00 -30.69
C GLU A 540 18.64 -11.85 -29.86
N PHE A 541 18.14 -11.32 -28.72
CA PHE A 541 17.35 -12.13 -27.79
C PHE A 541 15.96 -12.43 -28.34
N LYS A 542 15.69 -13.72 -28.52
CA LYS A 542 14.42 -14.30 -28.93
C LYS A 542 13.91 -15.21 -27.81
N PRO A 543 12.85 -14.80 -27.09
CA PRO A 543 12.27 -15.59 -26.02
C PRO A 543 11.87 -17.01 -26.50
N GLY A 544 12.36 -18.06 -25.84
CA GLY A 544 12.08 -19.46 -26.20
C GLY A 544 13.09 -20.09 -27.18
N GLU A 545 14.05 -19.30 -27.67
CA GLU A 545 15.02 -19.70 -28.69
C GLU A 545 16.46 -19.48 -28.21
N THR A 546 16.82 -18.25 -27.82
CA THR A 546 18.23 -17.86 -27.57
C THR A 546 18.93 -18.71 -26.52
N PHE A 547 18.25 -19.05 -25.42
CA PHE A 547 18.82 -19.87 -24.34
C PHE A 547 18.21 -21.25 -24.26
N ARG A 548 17.67 -21.76 -25.38
CA ARG A 548 17.11 -23.12 -25.41
C ARG A 548 18.23 -24.12 -25.13
N PRO A 549 18.09 -25.00 -24.12
CA PRO A 549 19.20 -25.86 -23.68
C PRO A 549 19.48 -27.04 -24.62
N HIS A 550 18.58 -27.33 -25.55
CA HIS A 550 18.74 -28.36 -26.57
C HIS A 550 17.84 -28.02 -27.78
N PRO A 551 18.27 -28.21 -29.04
CA PRO A 551 17.50 -27.78 -30.21
C PRO A 551 16.05 -28.29 -30.23
N ALA A 552 15.86 -29.56 -29.87
CA ALA A 552 14.56 -30.23 -29.78
C ALA A 552 13.88 -30.17 -28.38
N ALA A 553 14.41 -29.39 -27.43
CA ALA A 553 13.72 -29.19 -26.15
C ALA A 553 12.46 -28.33 -26.34
N ARG A 554 11.36 -28.76 -25.74
CA ARG A 554 10.06 -28.08 -25.83
C ARG A 554 9.92 -27.08 -24.71
N LEU A 555 9.59 -25.82 -25.03
CA LEU A 555 9.22 -24.83 -24.02
C LEU A 555 7.90 -25.25 -23.35
N VAL A 556 7.94 -25.49 -22.04
CA VAL A 556 6.78 -25.90 -21.23
C VAL A 556 6.04 -24.68 -20.70
N MET A 557 6.78 -23.75 -20.13
CA MET A 557 6.24 -22.51 -19.56
C MET A 557 7.34 -21.45 -19.45
N ARG A 558 6.92 -20.19 -19.55
CA ARG A 558 7.75 -19.03 -19.23
C ARG A 558 7.18 -18.36 -18.00
N LEU A 559 7.99 -18.15 -16.98
CA LEU A 559 7.55 -17.56 -15.71
C LEU A 559 8.36 -16.30 -15.40
N GLN A 560 7.65 -15.20 -15.19
CA GLN A 560 8.19 -13.91 -14.74
C GLN A 560 7.58 -13.53 -13.40
N ILE A 561 8.20 -12.57 -12.70
CA ILE A 561 7.68 -12.07 -11.42
C ILE A 561 6.24 -11.57 -11.62
N ASN A 562 5.36 -11.93 -10.68
CA ASN A 562 3.90 -11.77 -10.70
C ASN A 562 3.12 -12.68 -11.67
N ASP A 563 3.76 -13.52 -12.49
CA ASP A 563 3.00 -14.59 -13.17
C ASP A 563 2.41 -15.54 -12.11
N CYS A 564 1.21 -16.06 -12.42
CA CYS A 564 0.47 -16.96 -11.55
C CYS A 564 0.54 -18.40 -12.07
N VAL A 565 0.52 -19.36 -11.14
CA VAL A 565 0.50 -20.79 -11.42
C VAL A 565 -0.49 -21.49 -10.52
N GLU A 566 -1.21 -22.46 -11.06
CA GLU A 566 -1.96 -23.46 -10.30
C GLU A 566 -1.04 -24.65 -10.04
N MET A 567 -0.98 -25.14 -8.80
CA MET A 567 -0.27 -26.39 -8.49
C MET A 567 -0.85 -27.07 -7.24
N CYS A 568 -0.58 -28.36 -7.09
CA CYS A 568 -1.00 -29.14 -5.92
C CYS A 568 -0.26 -28.73 -4.63
N HIS A 569 -0.99 -28.62 -3.52
CA HIS A 569 -0.46 -28.18 -2.21
C HIS A 569 0.50 -29.21 -1.57
N ARG A 570 0.28 -30.51 -1.82
CA ARG A 570 1.16 -31.64 -1.44
C ARG A 570 1.50 -32.51 -2.65
N ARG A 571 2.54 -33.35 -2.54
CA ARG A 571 2.87 -34.36 -3.58
C ARG A 571 1.74 -35.37 -3.81
N ASP A 572 0.80 -35.43 -2.85
CA ASP A 572 -0.26 -36.44 -2.75
C ASP A 572 -1.52 -36.07 -3.56
N GLY A 573 -1.50 -34.95 -4.30
CA GLY A 573 -2.54 -34.60 -5.29
C GLY A 573 -3.85 -34.04 -4.76
N GLN A 574 -4.04 -33.93 -3.44
CA GLN A 574 -5.26 -33.33 -2.87
C GLN A 574 -5.16 -31.81 -2.73
N GLY A 575 -6.06 -31.10 -3.42
CA GLY A 575 -6.18 -29.64 -3.39
C GLY A 575 -5.20 -28.91 -4.30
N LYS A 576 -5.74 -28.08 -5.19
CA LYS A 576 -4.97 -27.17 -6.06
C LYS A 576 -5.12 -25.74 -5.57
N ASN A 577 -4.00 -25.05 -5.41
CA ASN A 577 -3.98 -23.64 -5.02
C ASN A 577 -3.34 -22.79 -6.11
N LEU A 578 -3.73 -21.52 -6.12
CA LEU A 578 -3.16 -20.50 -6.99
C LEU A 578 -2.01 -19.78 -6.28
N TYR A 579 -0.87 -19.73 -6.94
CA TYR A 579 0.34 -19.12 -6.44
C TYR A 579 0.83 -18.03 -7.38
N ARG A 580 1.38 -16.96 -6.81
CA ARG A 580 2.08 -15.88 -7.50
C ARG A 580 3.58 -16.03 -7.35
N LEU A 581 4.31 -15.91 -8.46
CA LEU A 581 5.77 -15.90 -8.46
C LEU A 581 6.32 -14.59 -7.87
N GLN A 582 7.11 -14.71 -6.81
CA GLN A 582 7.71 -13.59 -6.07
C GLN A 582 9.15 -13.34 -6.48
N LYS A 583 9.94 -14.41 -6.62
CA LYS A 583 11.37 -14.34 -6.95
C LYS A 583 11.76 -15.52 -7.84
N VAL A 584 12.78 -15.29 -8.65
CA VAL A 584 13.39 -16.29 -9.52
C VAL A 584 14.90 -16.24 -9.34
N SER A 585 15.51 -17.39 -9.07
CA SER A 585 16.95 -17.57 -8.98
C SER A 585 17.37 -18.87 -9.69
N SER A 586 18.68 -19.13 -9.76
CA SER A 586 19.17 -20.34 -10.42
C SER A 586 18.60 -21.59 -9.72
N GLY A 587 17.85 -22.40 -10.47
CA GLY A 587 17.25 -23.65 -10.01
C GLY A 587 16.07 -23.52 -9.02
N VAL A 588 15.68 -22.31 -8.61
CA VAL A 588 14.65 -22.09 -7.58
C VAL A 588 13.67 -20.99 -7.98
N LEU A 589 12.38 -21.28 -7.82
CA LEU A 589 11.25 -20.37 -7.97
C LEU A 589 10.58 -20.20 -6.60
N VAL A 590 10.30 -18.95 -6.24
CA VAL A 590 9.74 -18.59 -4.94
C VAL A 590 8.33 -18.08 -5.12
N PHE A 591 7.37 -18.73 -4.48
CA PHE A 591 5.94 -18.50 -4.61
C PHE A 591 5.30 -18.08 -3.28
N ALA A 592 4.21 -17.33 -3.39
CA ALA A 592 3.24 -17.09 -2.33
C ALA A 592 1.84 -17.41 -2.87
N GLU A 593 0.90 -17.81 -2.03
CA GLU A 593 -0.49 -17.92 -2.48
C GLU A 593 -1.01 -16.54 -2.91
N ILE A 594 -1.89 -16.50 -3.92
CA ILE A 594 -2.30 -15.24 -4.55
C ILE A 594 -3.01 -14.28 -3.59
N HIS A 595 -3.64 -14.80 -2.54
CA HIS A 595 -4.33 -13.98 -1.55
C HIS A 595 -3.37 -13.41 -0.48
N GLU A 596 -2.17 -13.96 -0.32
CA GLU A 596 -1.24 -13.55 0.73
C GLU A 596 -0.61 -12.17 0.45
N ALA A 597 -0.63 -11.32 1.48
CA ALA A 597 -0.09 -9.96 1.48
C ALA A 597 1.09 -9.82 2.45
N ASN A 598 1.87 -8.75 2.28
CA ASN A 598 3.07 -8.44 3.08
C ASN A 598 4.11 -9.58 3.18
N VAL A 599 4.08 -10.50 2.23
CA VAL A 599 4.81 -11.78 2.25
C VAL A 599 6.32 -11.65 2.45
N ALA A 600 6.95 -10.56 1.99
CA ALA A 600 8.38 -10.32 2.19
C ALA A 600 8.74 -9.94 3.63
N ARG A 601 7.88 -9.16 4.29
CA ARG A 601 8.02 -8.81 5.71
C ARG A 601 7.83 -10.05 6.58
N ARG A 602 6.82 -10.87 6.23
CA ARG A 602 6.42 -12.06 6.98
C ARG A 602 7.46 -13.18 6.89
N ASP A 603 7.94 -13.52 5.69
CA ASP A 603 9.00 -14.52 5.48
C ASP A 603 10.34 -14.13 6.16
N GLY A 604 10.57 -12.83 6.39
CA GLY A 604 11.74 -12.35 7.12
C GLY A 604 11.56 -12.26 8.65
N SER A 605 10.34 -12.47 9.16
CA SER A 605 10.05 -12.40 10.58
C SER A 605 10.41 -13.71 11.29
N ARG A 606 10.97 -13.62 12.50
CA ARG A 606 11.21 -14.80 13.35
C ARG A 606 9.96 -15.24 14.12
N THR A 607 8.93 -14.40 14.18
CA THR A 607 7.71 -14.62 14.96
C THR A 607 6.48 -14.89 14.11
N ASP A 608 6.54 -14.62 12.79
CA ASP A 608 5.45 -14.93 11.87
C ASP A 608 5.67 -16.37 11.34
N PRO A 609 4.67 -17.26 11.41
CA PRO A 609 4.81 -18.63 10.91
C PRO A 609 4.86 -18.73 9.38
N TYR A 610 4.53 -17.66 8.66
CA TYR A 610 4.52 -17.66 7.20
C TYR A 610 5.92 -17.81 6.61
N SER A 611 6.03 -18.65 5.58
CA SER A 611 7.24 -18.77 4.77
C SER A 611 6.89 -18.95 3.30
N TYR A 612 7.77 -18.47 2.41
CA TYR A 612 7.58 -18.69 0.99
C TYR A 612 7.64 -20.17 0.61
N THR A 613 6.83 -20.53 -0.37
CA THR A 613 6.92 -21.81 -1.06
C THR A 613 8.07 -21.76 -2.08
N ARG A 614 9.16 -22.48 -1.81
CA ARG A 614 10.37 -22.53 -2.65
C ARG A 614 10.38 -23.84 -3.44
N ILE A 615 10.36 -23.78 -4.77
CA ILE A 615 10.17 -24.95 -5.65
C ILE A 615 11.17 -24.92 -6.81
N SER A 616 11.74 -26.09 -7.15
CA SER A 616 12.56 -26.26 -8.35
C SER A 616 11.71 -26.56 -9.60
N PRO A 617 12.20 -26.32 -10.82
CA PRO A 617 11.47 -26.64 -12.06
C PRO A 617 10.99 -28.10 -12.13
N GLY A 618 11.80 -29.06 -11.68
CA GLY A 618 11.38 -30.47 -11.61
C GLY A 618 10.27 -30.73 -10.59
N ASN A 619 10.25 -30.02 -9.47
CA ASN A 619 9.17 -30.13 -8.49
C ASN A 619 7.88 -29.42 -8.94
N LEU A 620 7.96 -28.44 -9.83
CA LEU A 620 6.76 -27.91 -10.50
C LEU A 620 6.10 -28.98 -11.36
N GLN A 621 6.89 -29.83 -12.02
CA GLN A 621 6.37 -30.95 -12.80
C GLN A 621 5.61 -31.95 -11.93
N SER A 622 6.19 -32.35 -10.81
CA SER A 622 5.56 -33.32 -9.89
C SER A 622 4.32 -32.78 -9.17
N ARG A 623 4.18 -31.45 -9.09
CA ARG A 623 2.97 -30.77 -8.58
C ARG A 623 1.97 -30.39 -9.68
N GLU A 624 2.17 -30.93 -10.89
CA GLU A 624 1.35 -30.68 -12.07
C GLU A 624 1.15 -29.19 -12.39
N ALA A 625 2.16 -28.36 -12.15
CA ALA A 625 2.02 -26.92 -12.23
C ALA A 625 1.58 -26.45 -13.63
N ARG A 626 0.64 -25.51 -13.67
CA ARG A 626 0.13 -24.89 -14.89
C ARG A 626 0.17 -23.38 -14.74
N LYS A 627 0.62 -22.68 -15.77
CA LYS A 627 0.55 -21.22 -15.79
C LYS A 627 -0.91 -20.80 -15.91
N VAL A 628 -1.30 -19.85 -15.08
CA VAL A 628 -2.65 -19.29 -15.02
C VAL A 628 -2.59 -17.79 -15.27
N HIS A 629 -3.46 -17.31 -16.14
CA HIS A 629 -3.76 -15.90 -16.28
C HIS A 629 -4.97 -15.58 -15.40
N ILE A 630 -4.85 -14.52 -14.60
CA ILE A 630 -5.94 -13.99 -13.79
C ILE A 630 -6.27 -12.62 -14.35
N SER A 631 -7.49 -12.46 -14.85
CA SER A 631 -7.96 -11.20 -15.42
C SER A 631 -8.10 -10.11 -14.35
N PRO A 632 -8.22 -8.81 -14.70
CA PRO A 632 -8.39 -7.73 -13.72
C PRO A 632 -9.50 -7.98 -12.68
N SER A 633 -10.62 -8.55 -13.09
CA SER A 633 -11.76 -8.92 -12.24
C SER A 633 -11.71 -10.34 -11.66
N GLY A 634 -10.60 -11.06 -11.85
CA GLY A 634 -10.35 -12.35 -11.18
C GLY A 634 -10.78 -13.60 -11.96
N ARG A 635 -11.10 -13.53 -13.26
CA ARG A 635 -11.32 -14.77 -14.05
C ARG A 635 -10.00 -15.47 -14.31
N THR A 636 -9.98 -16.78 -14.09
CA THR A 636 -8.85 -17.62 -14.40
C THR A 636 -8.96 -18.16 -15.82
N SER A 637 -7.87 -18.11 -16.56
CA SER A 637 -7.71 -18.80 -17.84
C SER A 637 -6.34 -19.46 -17.90
N TYR A 638 -6.24 -20.56 -18.63
CA TYR A 638 -5.02 -21.35 -18.72
C TYR A 638 -4.39 -21.15 -20.09
N GLU A 639 -3.06 -21.05 -20.12
CA GLU A 639 -2.34 -21.03 -21.39
C GLU A 639 -2.48 -22.41 -22.05
N ASN A 640 -3.05 -22.45 -23.26
CA ASN A 640 -3.24 -23.70 -23.99
C ASN A 640 -1.86 -24.36 -24.20
N ARG A 641 -1.63 -25.52 -23.57
CA ARG A 641 -0.51 -26.39 -23.96
C ARG A 641 -0.76 -26.74 -25.43
N SER A 642 0.19 -26.43 -26.32
CA SER A 642 0.14 -26.99 -27.68
C SER A 642 -0.10 -28.49 -27.53
N ARG A 643 -1.22 -28.95 -28.13
CA ARG A 643 -1.70 -30.31 -27.95
C ARG A 643 -0.53 -31.27 -28.23
N ARG A 644 -0.27 -32.20 -27.30
CA ARG A 644 0.51 -33.41 -27.62
C ARG A 644 -0.05 -33.92 -28.94
N GLY A 645 0.79 -34.05 -29.96
CA GLY A 645 0.38 -34.61 -31.25
C GLY A 645 -0.38 -35.90 -30.99
N ALA A 646 -1.71 -35.83 -31.11
CA ALA A 646 -2.51 -37.02 -31.26
C ALA A 646 -2.00 -37.64 -32.55
N GLY A 647 -1.48 -38.86 -32.45
CA GLY A 647 -1.03 -39.61 -33.61
C GLY A 647 -2.12 -39.53 -34.66
N ARG A 648 -1.71 -39.19 -35.88
CA ARG A 648 -2.46 -39.55 -37.09
C ARG A 648 -2.76 -41.05 -36.97
N GLN A 649 -3.96 -41.39 -36.51
CA GLN A 649 -4.58 -42.63 -36.92
C GLN A 649 -4.93 -42.42 -38.38
N THR A 650 -4.02 -42.85 -39.25
CA THR A 650 -4.33 -43.18 -40.64
C THR A 650 -5.53 -44.13 -40.62
N ARG A 651 -6.63 -43.70 -41.21
CA ARG A 651 -7.57 -44.61 -41.88
C ARG A 651 -7.02 -44.91 -43.27
#